data_AF-A0A2V2U8U0-F1
#
_entry.id   AF-A0A2V2U8U0-F1
#
_cell.length_a   1.000
_cell.length_b   1.000
_cell.length_c   1.000
_cell.angle_alpha   90.00
_cell.angle_beta   90.00
_cell.angle_gamma   90.00
#
_symmetry.space_group_name_H-M   'P 1'
#
loop_
_entity.id
_entity.type
_entity.pdbx_description
1 polymer ?
#
loop_
_entity_poly.entity_id
_entity_poly.type
_entity_poly.pdbx_seq_one_letter_code
_entity_poly.pdbx_strand_id
1 'polypeptide(L)'
;MVMFNFFTTTAITHINKIILAVVCVVVVALILDTSLIKTSAITTSQSGSPARVDFFVMVLSITIIGQFLILGYVRQKNVGIRRNKELHINTIQKIVEVLQVVITGILIFIILQILLTNQYNLDLLVAATAISYSLATAMMGLLAMRFFSWLKPYRNSVLLSYCLASAVLAINIVSAFFLVVLTLPSNQPQEVVSHFGENIPFLMPGSASVVLDSLFDISSILSFIMMWIATCILLRHYSRKFGKVKFWIVVGIPLIYFLSQFLTLSLNIFGSLLSSQSIFYGIVLTLIFTFSKSADGILFGFALWTVTRHISKTSVVRDYMIISAFGLILLFTSNQASVLLSAPYPPFGLAAASFVGLSSYLVLLGIYSSAISVAQDRRLRQTIRQSAIEEAKLLVSIGSAQMEQEIQRRVLYIAKQQEGALTQETGIHSSLTVNDMRNYLSAVLGEIRVLKNVDEILIKEKEILEQSAKFLVCSKLGQIRLVYHNYFDLYEKVMYKYTKAEHEGIKMVTSIERDSAEIIRKFLDIGVQIRHVKNMPPIDFAVSDKEMVATIEKTESSQMIQNLLVSSEIPYIDHFASIFEELWKNGVDAKDRIKAIKEGIDTEGIEIIQNPAEIQKHIFDLVKSANEEILVIFSTANAFHRQEYLGAMQFLKEATTGSVETTFIHINPSKLCRGIIQYTY
;
A
#
# COMPACT_ATOMS: atom_id res chain seq x y z
N MET A 1 27.69 -20.81 -17.57
CA MET A 1 26.86 -22.00 -17.31
C MET A 1 25.85 -21.80 -16.17
N VAL A 2 26.23 -21.21 -15.02
CA VAL A 2 25.29 -20.91 -13.91
C VAL A 2 24.21 -19.89 -14.31
N MET A 3 24.55 -18.80 -15.03
CA MET A 3 23.53 -17.86 -15.55
C MET A 3 22.56 -18.53 -16.54
N PHE A 4 23.05 -19.39 -17.44
CA PHE A 4 22.24 -20.03 -18.48
C PHE A 4 21.32 -21.14 -17.92
N ASN A 5 21.80 -21.96 -16.97
CA ASN A 5 20.94 -22.91 -16.23
C ASN A 5 19.95 -22.21 -15.26
N PHE A 6 20.21 -20.95 -14.92
CA PHE A 6 19.27 -20.13 -14.16
C PHE A 6 18.13 -19.57 -15.03
N PHE A 7 18.35 -19.42 -16.35
CA PHE A 7 17.31 -19.07 -17.32
C PHE A 7 16.36 -20.24 -17.64
N THR A 8 16.79 -21.50 -17.47
CA THR A 8 16.04 -22.70 -17.89
C THR A 8 15.15 -23.32 -16.81
N THR A 9 15.27 -22.89 -15.54
CA THR A 9 14.47 -23.44 -14.42
C THR A 9 13.04 -22.87 -14.38
N THR A 10 12.18 -23.47 -15.22
CA THR A 10 10.75 -23.77 -15.00
C THR A 10 9.86 -22.73 -14.30
N ALA A 11 9.60 -21.57 -14.91
CA ALA A 11 8.50 -20.70 -14.42
C ALA A 11 8.02 -19.61 -15.39
N ILE A 12 7.92 -19.84 -16.71
CA ILE A 12 7.56 -18.75 -17.64
C ILE A 12 6.47 -19.27 -18.57
N THR A 13 5.37 -18.50 -18.75
CA THR A 13 4.36 -18.80 -19.78
C THR A 13 5.05 -18.83 -21.15
N HIS A 14 4.57 -19.65 -22.10
CA HIS A 14 5.25 -19.80 -23.40
C HIS A 14 5.55 -18.46 -24.09
N ILE A 15 4.60 -17.51 -23.99
CA ILE A 15 4.72 -16.13 -24.51
C ILE A 15 5.85 -15.35 -23.82
N ASN A 16 5.98 -15.43 -22.49
CA ASN A 16 7.03 -14.72 -21.76
C ASN A 16 8.44 -15.32 -22.07
N LYS A 17 8.54 -16.58 -22.53
CA LYS A 17 9.81 -17.19 -22.98
C LYS A 17 10.22 -16.68 -24.35
N ILE A 18 9.26 -16.56 -25.28
CA ILE A 18 9.52 -16.02 -26.62
C ILE A 18 10.01 -14.59 -26.52
N ILE A 19 9.34 -13.74 -25.74
CA ILE A 19 9.76 -12.34 -25.62
C ILE A 19 11.12 -12.20 -24.93
N LEU A 20 11.44 -13.06 -23.95
CA LEU A 20 12.79 -13.12 -23.38
C LEU A 20 13.84 -13.40 -24.47
N ALA A 21 13.59 -14.38 -25.34
CA ALA A 21 14.51 -14.70 -26.44
C ALA A 21 14.67 -13.51 -27.40
N VAL A 22 13.59 -12.82 -27.74
CA VAL A 22 13.63 -11.59 -28.56
C VAL A 22 14.48 -10.51 -27.89
N VAL A 23 14.26 -10.23 -26.60
CA VAL A 23 15.04 -9.22 -25.86
C VAL A 23 16.51 -9.62 -25.81
N CYS A 24 16.85 -10.90 -25.60
CA CYS A 24 18.22 -11.37 -25.63
C CYS A 24 18.89 -11.15 -27.00
N VAL A 25 18.18 -11.48 -28.09
CA VAL A 25 18.69 -11.26 -29.46
C VAL A 25 18.91 -9.77 -29.73
N VAL A 26 17.98 -8.91 -29.34
CA VAL A 26 18.12 -7.45 -29.46
C VAL A 26 19.30 -6.94 -28.64
N VAL A 27 19.45 -7.37 -27.38
CA VAL A 27 20.57 -6.96 -26.52
C VAL A 27 21.91 -7.36 -27.14
N VAL A 28 22.03 -8.58 -27.66
CA VAL A 28 23.25 -9.03 -28.36
C VAL A 28 23.51 -8.17 -29.59
N ALA A 29 22.50 -7.86 -30.39
CA ALA A 29 22.65 -6.98 -31.55
C ALA A 29 23.11 -5.57 -31.16
N LEU A 30 22.56 -4.98 -30.09
CA LEU A 30 22.96 -3.66 -29.59
C LEU A 30 24.39 -3.64 -29.00
N ILE A 31 24.80 -4.73 -28.34
CA ILE A 31 26.18 -4.88 -27.86
C ILE A 31 27.14 -4.95 -29.05
N LEU A 32 26.80 -5.71 -30.09
CA LEU A 32 27.63 -5.81 -31.29
C LEU A 32 27.72 -4.47 -32.04
N ASP A 33 26.59 -3.77 -32.18
CA ASP A 33 26.51 -2.42 -32.76
C ASP A 33 27.48 -1.45 -32.08
N THR A 34 27.41 -1.34 -30.76
CA THR A 34 28.25 -0.45 -29.96
C THR A 34 29.71 -0.90 -29.86
N SER A 35 29.97 -2.19 -29.99
CA SER A 35 31.33 -2.75 -29.98
C SER A 35 32.08 -2.45 -31.28
N LEU A 36 31.38 -2.47 -32.42
CA LEU A 36 31.99 -2.19 -33.72
C LEU A 36 32.42 -0.73 -33.86
N ILE A 37 31.61 0.22 -33.42
CA ILE A 37 31.97 1.64 -33.43
C ILE A 37 33.11 1.97 -32.45
N LYS A 38 33.18 1.33 -31.29
CA LYS A 38 34.31 1.57 -30.37
C LYS A 38 35.62 0.96 -30.85
N THR A 39 35.55 -0.11 -31.63
CA THR A 39 36.74 -0.77 -32.20
C THR A 39 37.12 -0.24 -33.58
N SER A 40 36.23 0.52 -34.26
CA SER A 40 36.54 1.13 -35.55
C SER A 40 37.66 2.15 -35.46
N ALA A 41 37.81 2.82 -34.31
CA ALA A 41 38.86 3.81 -34.09
C ALA A 41 40.27 3.20 -34.17
N ILE A 42 40.38 1.91 -33.85
CA ILE A 42 41.64 1.14 -33.84
C ILE A 42 41.88 0.41 -35.17
N THR A 43 40.81 0.17 -35.95
CA THR A 43 40.83 -0.67 -37.17
C THR A 43 40.59 0.13 -38.45
N THR A 44 41.08 1.37 -38.49
CA THR A 44 40.76 2.46 -39.45
C THR A 44 40.90 2.11 -40.95
N SER A 45 41.49 0.98 -41.32
CA SER A 45 41.71 0.55 -42.71
C SER A 45 40.51 -0.07 -43.44
N GLN A 46 39.32 -0.19 -42.81
CA GLN A 46 38.17 -0.90 -43.38
C GLN A 46 36.80 -0.21 -43.23
N SER A 47 36.73 1.12 -43.02
CA SER A 47 35.46 1.85 -42.77
C SER A 47 34.39 1.63 -43.84
N GLY A 48 34.77 1.58 -45.12
CA GLY A 48 33.83 1.36 -46.25
C GLY A 48 33.61 -0.10 -46.68
N SER A 49 34.02 -1.10 -45.91
CA SER A 49 33.90 -2.51 -46.33
C SER A 49 32.42 -2.93 -46.50
N PRO A 50 32.03 -3.57 -47.63
CA PRO A 50 30.68 -4.09 -47.82
C PRO A 50 30.20 -4.97 -46.67
N ALA A 51 31.10 -5.75 -46.07
CA ALA A 51 30.78 -6.60 -44.92
C ALA A 51 30.31 -5.80 -43.68
N ARG A 52 30.82 -4.58 -43.48
CA ARG A 52 30.35 -3.69 -42.39
C ARG A 52 28.96 -3.14 -42.69
N VAL A 53 28.68 -2.80 -43.95
CA VAL A 53 27.36 -2.37 -44.40
C VAL A 53 26.34 -3.49 -44.20
N ASP A 54 26.66 -4.71 -44.65
CA ASP A 54 25.78 -5.89 -44.49
C ASP A 54 25.49 -6.17 -43.02
N PHE A 55 26.52 -6.09 -42.17
CA PHE A 55 26.37 -6.28 -40.73
C PHE A 55 25.49 -5.19 -40.09
N PHE A 56 25.67 -3.93 -40.49
CA PHE A 56 24.84 -2.81 -40.02
C PHE A 56 23.37 -2.99 -40.41
N VAL A 57 23.09 -3.38 -41.66
CA VAL A 57 21.72 -3.67 -42.14
C VAL A 57 21.11 -4.84 -41.36
N MET A 58 21.89 -5.89 -41.09
CA MET A 58 21.45 -7.02 -40.26
C MET A 58 21.07 -6.58 -38.84
N VAL A 59 21.93 -5.81 -38.18
CA VAL A 59 21.68 -5.28 -36.83
C VAL A 59 20.41 -4.42 -36.80
N LEU A 60 20.27 -3.48 -37.74
CA LEU A 60 19.07 -2.64 -37.83
C LEU A 60 17.80 -3.45 -38.11
N SER A 61 17.88 -4.47 -38.96
CA SER A 61 16.73 -5.34 -39.22
C SER A 61 16.28 -6.09 -37.96
N ILE A 62 17.24 -6.61 -37.19
CA ILE A 62 16.97 -7.28 -35.91
C ILE A 62 16.33 -6.30 -34.91
N THR A 63 16.84 -5.08 -34.80
CA THR A 63 16.32 -4.09 -33.85
C THR A 63 14.94 -3.59 -34.26
N ILE A 64 14.69 -3.32 -35.55
CA ILE A 64 13.37 -2.95 -36.07
C ILE A 64 12.34 -4.06 -35.77
N ILE A 65 12.63 -5.31 -36.13
CA ILE A 65 11.74 -6.44 -35.85
C ILE A 65 11.53 -6.59 -34.33
N GLY A 66 12.61 -6.52 -33.56
CA GLY A 66 12.60 -6.61 -32.11
C GLY A 66 11.70 -5.57 -31.45
N GLN A 67 11.74 -4.32 -31.91
CA GLN A 67 10.92 -3.24 -31.37
C GLN A 67 9.42 -3.57 -31.53
N PHE A 68 9.00 -4.06 -32.70
CA PHE A 68 7.60 -4.34 -32.99
C PHE A 68 7.09 -5.56 -32.21
N LEU A 69 7.93 -6.59 -32.03
CA LEU A 69 7.61 -7.74 -31.18
C LEU A 69 7.47 -7.33 -29.71
N ILE A 70 8.36 -6.46 -29.22
CA ILE A 70 8.29 -5.93 -27.84
C ILE A 70 7.04 -5.08 -27.64
N LEU A 71 6.76 -4.14 -28.54
CA LEU A 71 5.54 -3.33 -28.49
C LEU A 71 4.27 -4.20 -28.59
N GLY A 72 4.28 -5.22 -29.46
CA GLY A 72 3.19 -6.18 -29.58
C GLY A 72 2.92 -6.96 -28.28
N TYR A 73 3.98 -7.42 -27.62
CA TYR A 73 3.88 -8.09 -26.31
C TYR A 73 3.30 -7.17 -25.23
N VAL A 74 3.81 -5.94 -25.13
CA VAL A 74 3.29 -4.95 -24.19
C VAL A 74 1.82 -4.64 -24.48
N ARG A 75 1.47 -4.46 -25.75
CA ARG A 75 0.11 -4.21 -26.19
C ARG A 75 -0.84 -5.34 -25.81
N GLN A 76 -0.41 -6.60 -25.93
CA GLN A 76 -1.20 -7.77 -25.53
C GLN A 76 -1.45 -7.80 -24.01
N LYS A 77 -0.43 -7.49 -23.22
CA LYS A 77 -0.53 -7.44 -21.74
C LYS A 77 -1.35 -6.26 -21.24
N ASN A 78 -1.40 -5.17 -22.01
CA ASN A 78 -2.18 -3.97 -21.70
C ASN A 78 -3.60 -3.95 -22.28
N VAL A 79 -4.11 -5.04 -22.90
CA VAL A 79 -5.45 -5.05 -23.52
C VAL A 79 -6.57 -4.70 -22.51
N GLY A 80 -6.44 -5.09 -21.24
CA GLY A 80 -7.37 -4.70 -20.16
C GLY A 80 -7.41 -3.19 -19.88
N ILE A 81 -6.24 -2.53 -19.94
CA ILE A 81 -6.07 -1.08 -19.72
C ILE A 81 -6.72 -0.26 -20.85
N ARG A 82 -6.85 -0.82 -22.05
CA ARG A 82 -7.27 -0.10 -23.27
C ARG A 82 -8.78 0.17 -23.37
N ARG A 83 -9.61 -0.52 -22.57
CA ARG A 83 -11.08 -0.45 -22.66
C ARG A 83 -11.67 0.79 -21.97
N ASN A 84 -10.90 1.47 -21.13
CA ASN A 84 -11.35 2.65 -20.37
C ASN A 84 -10.73 3.95 -20.91
N LYS A 85 -11.59 4.96 -21.10
CA LYS A 85 -11.24 6.23 -21.75
C LYS A 85 -10.46 7.22 -20.85
N GLU A 86 -10.37 6.97 -19.55
CA GLU A 86 -9.96 8.01 -18.58
C GLU A 86 -8.46 8.10 -18.25
N LEU A 87 -7.60 7.28 -18.87
CA LEU A 87 -6.19 7.19 -18.42
C LEU A 87 -5.15 7.64 -19.44
N HIS A 88 -4.21 8.44 -18.92
CA HIS A 88 -3.00 8.91 -19.60
C HIS A 88 -2.09 7.77 -20.10
N ILE A 89 -2.18 6.55 -19.54
CA ILE A 89 -1.36 5.40 -19.99
C ILE A 89 -1.66 5.03 -21.46
N ASN A 90 -2.92 5.02 -21.87
CA ASN A 90 -3.30 4.71 -23.25
C ASN A 90 -2.79 5.79 -24.22
N THR A 91 -2.84 7.05 -23.80
CA THR A 91 -2.26 8.17 -24.54
C THR A 91 -0.75 8.03 -24.67
N ILE A 92 -0.04 7.72 -23.57
CA ILE A 92 1.41 7.48 -23.57
C ILE A 92 1.76 6.33 -24.51
N GLN A 93 1.05 5.20 -24.44
CA GLN A 93 1.30 4.05 -25.32
C GLN A 93 1.12 4.41 -26.80
N LYS A 94 0.05 5.14 -27.16
CA LYS A 94 -0.15 5.58 -28.55
C LYS A 94 0.95 6.53 -29.03
N ILE A 95 1.37 7.48 -28.19
CA ILE A 95 2.48 8.39 -28.51
C ILE A 95 3.75 7.59 -28.79
N VAL A 96 4.09 6.61 -27.93
CA VAL A 96 5.25 5.75 -28.11
C VAL A 96 5.14 4.94 -29.40
N GLU A 97 4.00 4.32 -29.68
CA GLU A 97 3.76 3.56 -30.93
C GLU A 97 3.99 4.45 -32.17
N VAL A 98 3.46 5.68 -32.19
CA VAL A 98 3.65 6.63 -33.30
C VAL A 98 5.11 7.04 -33.45
N LEU A 99 5.77 7.45 -32.36
CA LEU A 99 7.16 7.89 -32.41
C LEU A 99 8.11 6.76 -32.84
N GLN A 100 7.85 5.51 -32.43
CA GLN A 100 8.65 4.36 -32.84
C GLN A 100 8.45 4.02 -34.33
N VAL A 101 7.25 4.20 -34.88
CA VAL A 101 7.01 4.07 -36.33
C VAL A 101 7.75 5.16 -37.11
N VAL A 102 7.76 6.40 -36.61
CA VAL A 102 8.53 7.51 -37.24
C VAL A 102 10.03 7.21 -37.22
N ILE A 103 10.58 6.79 -36.07
CA ILE A 103 12.00 6.39 -35.97
C ILE A 103 12.31 5.27 -36.96
N THR A 104 11.48 4.23 -37.07
CA THR A 104 11.67 3.17 -38.06
C THR A 104 11.69 3.67 -39.49
N GLY A 105 10.80 4.62 -39.83
CA GLY A 105 10.81 5.26 -41.14
C GLY A 105 12.15 5.94 -41.45
N ILE A 106 12.71 6.67 -40.47
CA ILE A 106 14.03 7.30 -40.59
C ILE A 106 15.13 6.24 -40.74
N LEU A 107 15.11 5.16 -39.95
CA LEU A 107 16.11 4.09 -40.03
C LEU A 107 16.10 3.38 -41.39
N ILE A 108 14.91 3.06 -41.92
CA ILE A 108 14.76 2.45 -43.26
C ILE A 108 15.28 3.41 -44.33
N PHE A 109 15.01 4.72 -44.20
CA PHE A 109 15.49 5.71 -45.14
C PHE A 109 17.03 5.83 -45.13
N ILE A 110 17.66 5.79 -43.94
CA ILE A 110 19.13 5.74 -43.82
C ILE A 110 19.71 4.48 -44.46
N ILE A 111 19.09 3.31 -44.25
CA ILE A 111 19.51 2.05 -44.93
C ILE A 111 19.47 2.24 -46.44
N LEU A 112 18.39 2.82 -46.97
CA LEU A 112 18.22 3.05 -48.40
C LEU A 112 19.26 4.03 -48.96
N GLN A 113 19.58 5.11 -48.23
CA GLN A 113 20.66 6.04 -48.60
C GLN A 113 22.03 5.35 -48.64
N ILE A 114 22.32 4.51 -47.66
CA ILE A 114 23.59 3.77 -47.60
C ILE A 114 23.71 2.81 -48.78
N LEU A 115 22.65 2.06 -49.10
CA LEU A 115 22.66 1.05 -50.17
C LEU A 115 22.66 1.65 -51.59
N LEU A 116 21.98 2.77 -51.80
CA LEU A 116 21.84 3.37 -53.15
C LEU A 116 22.90 4.43 -53.45
N THR A 117 23.23 5.25 -52.46
CA THR A 117 24.07 6.45 -52.65
C THR A 117 25.43 6.37 -51.95
N ASN A 118 25.73 5.28 -51.22
CA ASN A 118 26.97 5.11 -50.44
C ASN A 118 27.27 6.28 -49.48
N GLN A 119 26.22 6.97 -49.03
CA GLN A 119 26.28 8.11 -48.12
C GLN A 119 25.06 8.10 -47.21
N TYR A 120 25.14 8.78 -46.07
CA TYR A 120 23.98 9.05 -45.23
C TYR A 120 23.98 10.50 -44.77
N ASN A 121 22.77 11.06 -44.61
CA ASN A 121 22.59 12.43 -44.14
C ASN A 121 22.64 12.49 -42.61
N LEU A 122 23.43 13.43 -42.08
CA LEU A 122 23.65 13.60 -40.64
C LEU A 122 22.41 14.12 -39.91
N ASP A 123 21.57 14.94 -40.55
CA ASP A 123 20.35 15.48 -39.93
C ASP A 123 19.34 14.38 -39.62
N LEU A 124 19.29 13.31 -40.43
CA LEU A 124 18.45 12.14 -40.15
C LEU A 124 18.92 11.38 -38.90
N LEU A 125 20.24 11.26 -38.72
CA LEU A 125 20.85 10.66 -37.54
C LEU A 125 20.50 11.47 -36.28
N VAL A 126 20.67 12.79 -36.36
CA VAL A 126 20.32 13.73 -35.29
C VAL A 126 18.81 13.70 -35.00
N ALA A 127 17.96 13.63 -36.03
CA ALA A 127 16.51 13.56 -35.86
C ALA A 127 16.07 12.27 -35.15
N ALA A 128 16.57 11.10 -35.58
CA ALA A 128 16.23 9.81 -34.96
C ALA A 128 16.67 9.76 -33.48
N THR A 129 17.88 10.24 -33.18
CA THR A 129 18.38 10.32 -31.81
C THR A 129 17.60 11.33 -30.98
N ALA A 130 17.31 12.52 -31.53
CA ALA A 130 16.55 13.55 -30.85
C ALA A 130 15.15 13.08 -30.45
N ILE A 131 14.42 12.40 -31.35
CA ILE A 131 13.09 11.86 -31.08
C ILE A 131 13.16 10.81 -29.96
N SER A 132 14.10 9.86 -30.05
CA SER A 132 14.26 8.78 -29.07
C SER A 132 14.62 9.31 -27.67
N TYR A 133 15.59 10.21 -27.58
CA TYR A 133 16.07 10.77 -26.31
C TYR A 133 15.08 11.76 -25.68
N SER A 134 14.32 12.50 -26.50
CA SER A 134 13.21 13.34 -26.01
C SER A 134 12.11 12.49 -25.39
N LEU A 135 11.73 11.40 -26.07
CA LEU A 135 10.79 10.43 -25.52
C LEU A 135 11.31 9.85 -24.20
N ALA A 136 12.59 9.47 -24.14
CA ALA A 136 13.18 8.89 -22.95
C ALA A 136 13.23 9.85 -21.76
N THR A 137 13.55 11.12 -22.02
CA THR A 137 13.51 12.20 -21.03
C THR A 137 12.10 12.34 -20.46
N ALA A 138 11.08 12.37 -21.31
CA ALA A 138 9.69 12.46 -20.87
C ALA A 138 9.29 11.25 -20.01
N MET A 139 9.63 10.03 -20.43
CA MET A 139 9.29 8.79 -19.70
C MET A 139 9.97 8.73 -18.33
N MET A 140 11.26 9.05 -18.24
CA MET A 140 11.99 9.05 -16.98
C MET A 140 11.60 10.19 -16.06
N GLY A 141 11.33 11.38 -16.62
CA GLY A 141 10.78 12.51 -15.88
C GLY A 141 9.43 12.19 -15.24
N LEU A 142 8.51 11.57 -16.01
CA LEU A 142 7.22 11.11 -15.48
C LEU A 142 7.39 10.06 -14.37
N LEU A 143 8.32 9.12 -14.54
CA LEU A 143 8.62 8.11 -13.52
C LEU A 143 9.11 8.76 -12.22
N ALA A 144 10.06 9.69 -12.31
CA ALA A 144 10.59 10.43 -11.16
C ALA A 144 9.50 11.23 -10.44
N MET A 145 8.66 11.96 -11.19
CA MET A 145 7.52 12.70 -10.62
C MET A 145 6.55 11.77 -9.87
N ARG A 146 6.28 10.58 -10.41
CA ARG A 146 5.41 9.60 -9.75
C ARG A 146 6.01 9.09 -8.45
N PHE A 147 7.28 8.71 -8.44
CA PHE A 147 7.96 8.31 -7.20
C PHE A 147 7.96 9.42 -6.16
N PHE A 148 8.22 10.66 -6.58
CA PHE A 148 8.16 11.83 -5.69
C PHE A 148 6.76 12.02 -5.08
N SER A 149 5.70 11.86 -5.88
CA SER A 149 4.32 11.97 -5.41
C SER A 149 3.98 10.92 -4.34
N TRP A 150 4.52 9.70 -4.47
CA TRP A 150 4.33 8.61 -3.49
C TRP A 150 5.19 8.75 -2.24
N LEU A 151 6.26 9.55 -2.29
CA LEU A 151 7.12 9.79 -1.14
C LEU A 151 6.42 10.59 -0.04
N LYS A 152 5.56 11.55 -0.42
CA LYS A 152 4.86 12.47 0.49
C LYS A 152 4.02 11.75 1.57
N PRO A 153 3.17 10.75 1.22
CA PRO A 153 2.39 10.01 2.22
C PRO A 153 3.12 8.88 2.95
N TYR A 154 4.15 8.25 2.35
CA TYR A 154 4.67 6.95 2.85
C TYR A 154 6.13 6.93 3.31
N ARG A 155 6.87 8.06 3.24
CA ARG A 155 8.28 8.22 3.68
C ARG A 155 9.10 6.92 3.66
N ASN A 156 9.23 6.32 2.47
CA ASN A 156 9.88 5.02 2.27
C ASN A 156 11.23 5.18 1.56
N SER A 157 12.31 4.64 2.15
CA SER A 157 13.67 4.70 1.60
C SER A 157 13.81 4.01 0.24
N VAL A 158 13.01 2.97 -0.05
CA VAL A 158 12.98 2.33 -1.38
C VAL A 158 12.47 3.31 -2.43
N LEU A 159 11.35 4.00 -2.15
CA LEU A 159 10.78 4.97 -3.09
C LEU A 159 11.72 6.16 -3.29
N LEU A 160 12.41 6.62 -2.24
CA LEU A 160 13.39 7.70 -2.32
C LEU A 160 14.56 7.33 -3.25
N SER A 161 15.14 6.14 -3.08
CA SER A 161 16.28 5.69 -3.89
C SER A 161 15.92 5.52 -5.37
N TYR A 162 14.75 4.95 -5.69
CA TYR A 162 14.26 4.88 -7.08
C TYR A 162 13.88 6.25 -7.67
N CYS A 163 13.37 7.18 -6.86
CA CYS A 163 13.12 8.56 -7.27
C CYS A 163 14.43 9.26 -7.69
N LEU A 164 15.47 9.13 -6.85
CA LEU A 164 16.78 9.71 -7.14
C LEU A 164 17.42 9.04 -8.36
N ALA A 165 17.37 7.71 -8.46
CA ALA A 165 17.92 6.98 -9.60
C ALA A 165 17.25 7.38 -10.93
N SER A 166 15.92 7.46 -10.96
CA SER A 166 15.18 7.89 -12.17
C SER A 166 15.42 9.36 -12.53
N ALA A 167 15.54 10.25 -11.55
CA ALA A 167 15.86 11.66 -11.79
C ALA A 167 17.28 11.84 -12.35
N VAL A 168 18.28 11.15 -11.79
CA VAL A 168 19.66 11.22 -12.29
C VAL A 168 19.77 10.57 -13.68
N LEU A 169 19.05 9.48 -13.95
CA LEU A 169 18.96 8.91 -15.30
C LEU A 169 18.33 9.89 -16.29
N ALA A 170 17.28 10.62 -15.90
CA ALA A 170 16.71 11.66 -16.76
C ALA A 170 17.73 12.75 -17.07
N ILE A 171 18.50 13.21 -16.08
CA ILE A 171 19.60 14.19 -16.28
C ILE A 171 20.65 13.63 -17.24
N ASN A 172 21.03 12.36 -17.10
CA ASN A 172 22.00 11.72 -17.99
C ASN A 172 21.51 11.59 -19.43
N ILE A 173 20.23 11.27 -19.63
CA ILE A 173 19.61 11.21 -20.96
C ILE A 173 19.53 12.61 -21.57
N VAL A 174 19.17 13.63 -20.78
CA VAL A 174 19.13 15.03 -21.23
C VAL A 174 20.52 15.53 -21.62
N SER A 175 21.54 15.24 -20.82
CA SER A 175 22.92 15.64 -21.15
C SER A 175 23.41 14.96 -22.43
N ALA A 176 23.14 13.66 -22.61
CA ALA A 176 23.43 12.94 -23.85
C ALA A 176 22.71 13.54 -25.07
N PHE A 177 21.42 13.89 -24.93
CA PHE A 177 20.65 14.54 -25.98
C PHE A 177 21.30 15.83 -26.45
N PHE A 178 21.59 16.75 -25.51
CA PHE A 178 22.19 18.03 -25.84
C PHE A 178 23.61 17.87 -26.37
N LEU A 179 24.38 16.92 -25.83
CA LEU A 179 25.71 16.61 -26.33
C LEU A 179 25.67 16.25 -27.81
N VAL A 180 24.87 15.23 -28.20
CA VAL A 180 24.77 14.79 -29.60
C VAL A 180 24.22 15.90 -30.50
N VAL A 181 23.11 16.54 -30.12
CA VAL A 181 22.44 17.55 -30.97
C VAL A 181 23.30 18.79 -31.21
N LEU A 182 24.12 19.20 -30.23
CA LEU A 182 24.94 20.40 -30.36
C LEU A 182 26.31 20.13 -31.01
N THR A 183 26.88 18.94 -30.83
CA THR A 183 28.26 18.65 -31.27
C THR A 183 28.38 17.94 -32.61
N LEU A 184 27.40 17.11 -33.00
CA LEU A 184 27.44 16.43 -34.30
C LEU A 184 27.41 17.44 -35.47
N PRO A 185 26.42 18.35 -35.56
CA PRO A 185 26.29 19.25 -36.70
C PRO A 185 27.43 20.27 -36.81
N SER A 186 28.08 20.61 -35.70
CA SER A 186 29.18 21.59 -35.67
C SER A 186 30.52 21.02 -36.12
N ASN A 187 30.71 19.70 -35.97
CA ASN A 187 32.04 19.07 -36.09
C ASN A 187 32.16 18.09 -37.26
N GLN A 188 31.03 17.67 -37.86
CA GLN A 188 31.01 16.68 -38.95
C GLN A 188 30.34 17.25 -40.21
N PRO A 189 30.72 16.76 -41.41
CA PRO A 189 30.06 17.17 -42.65
C PRO A 189 28.60 16.71 -42.68
N GLN A 190 27.75 17.45 -43.42
CA GLN A 190 26.32 17.16 -43.54
C GLN A 190 26.02 15.80 -44.19
N GLU A 191 26.91 15.33 -45.08
CA GLU A 191 26.84 14.01 -45.69
C GLU A 191 28.12 13.23 -45.36
N VAL A 192 27.95 12.06 -44.74
CA VAL A 192 29.05 11.17 -44.42
C VAL A 192 29.12 10.06 -45.47
N VAL A 193 30.28 9.94 -46.10
CA VAL A 193 30.55 9.06 -47.24
C VAL A 193 31.45 7.89 -46.86
N SER A 194 31.44 6.81 -47.65
CA SER A 194 32.12 5.54 -47.34
C SER A 194 33.64 5.59 -47.13
N HIS A 195 34.31 6.63 -47.62
CA HIS A 195 35.75 6.86 -47.46
C HIS A 195 36.08 7.88 -46.36
N PHE A 196 35.07 8.44 -45.69
CA PHE A 196 35.28 9.27 -44.52
C PHE A 196 35.75 8.37 -43.38
N GLY A 197 36.96 8.61 -42.89
CA GLY A 197 37.50 7.93 -41.71
C GLY A 197 36.74 8.37 -40.45
N GLU A 198 36.95 7.65 -39.35
CA GLU A 198 36.44 8.12 -38.06
C GLU A 198 37.12 9.42 -37.66
N ASN A 199 36.32 10.48 -37.48
CA ASN A 199 36.83 11.78 -37.10
C ASN A 199 36.44 12.04 -35.64
N ILE A 200 37.41 11.91 -34.74
CA ILE A 200 37.17 12.15 -33.31
C ILE A 200 37.02 13.66 -33.13
N PRO A 201 35.84 14.16 -32.72
CA PRO A 201 35.62 15.59 -32.63
C PRO A 201 36.55 16.22 -31.58
N PHE A 202 37.32 17.22 -31.98
CA PHE A 202 38.11 18.01 -31.05
C PHE A 202 37.17 18.92 -30.24
N LEU A 203 36.99 18.61 -28.96
CA LEU A 203 36.20 19.43 -28.05
C LEU A 203 37.11 20.50 -27.43
N MET A 204 36.91 21.76 -27.82
CA MET A 204 37.72 22.87 -27.32
C MET A 204 37.58 23.00 -25.79
N PRO A 205 38.69 22.99 -25.01
CA PRO A 205 38.64 23.15 -23.57
C PRO A 205 37.90 24.44 -23.17
N GLY A 206 36.90 24.33 -22.30
CA GLY A 206 36.04 25.45 -21.86
C GLY A 206 34.81 25.71 -22.73
N SER A 207 34.61 24.98 -23.84
CA SER A 207 33.38 25.05 -24.63
C SER A 207 32.20 24.35 -23.93
N ALA A 208 30.97 24.71 -24.31
CA ALA A 208 29.76 24.08 -23.79
C ALA A 208 29.73 22.55 -24.02
N SER A 209 30.36 22.06 -25.09
CA SER A 209 30.46 20.64 -25.43
C SER A 209 31.26 19.83 -24.40
N VAL A 210 32.39 20.35 -23.91
CA VAL A 210 33.21 19.71 -22.87
C VAL A 210 32.47 19.66 -21.53
N VAL A 211 31.73 20.72 -21.21
CA VAL A 211 30.89 20.76 -20.01
C VAL A 211 29.79 19.70 -20.09
N LEU A 212 29.14 19.57 -21.25
CA LEU A 212 28.10 18.55 -21.47
C LEU A 212 28.65 17.12 -21.44
N ASP A 213 29.83 16.88 -21.99
CA ASP A 213 30.52 15.58 -21.96
C ASP A 213 30.87 15.19 -20.52
N SER A 214 31.47 16.13 -19.77
CA SER A 214 31.76 15.95 -18.34
C SER A 214 30.49 15.71 -17.52
N LEU A 215 29.41 16.45 -17.80
CA LEU A 215 28.11 16.28 -17.15
C LEU A 215 27.52 14.90 -17.48
N PHE A 216 27.64 14.43 -18.72
CA PHE A 216 27.20 13.12 -19.16
C PHE A 216 27.94 12.00 -18.41
N ASP A 217 29.27 12.07 -18.33
CA ASP A 217 30.06 11.05 -17.63
C ASP A 217 29.78 11.02 -16.12
N ILE A 218 29.78 12.19 -15.46
CA ILE A 218 29.48 12.29 -14.01
C ILE A 218 28.06 11.79 -13.73
N SER A 219 27.07 12.21 -14.52
CA SER A 219 25.68 11.77 -14.34
C SER A 219 25.52 10.27 -14.65
N SER A 220 26.29 9.71 -15.57
CA SER A 220 26.28 8.27 -15.87
C SER A 220 26.76 7.48 -14.65
N ILE A 221 27.89 7.86 -14.05
CA ILE A 221 28.43 7.25 -12.83
C ILE A 221 27.44 7.38 -11.67
N LEU A 222 26.91 8.58 -11.45
CA LEU A 222 25.96 8.84 -10.37
C LEU A 222 24.66 8.03 -10.56
N SER A 223 24.18 7.90 -11.80
CA SER A 223 22.99 7.12 -12.13
C SER A 223 23.19 5.64 -11.82
N PHE A 224 24.38 5.10 -12.11
CA PHE A 224 24.75 3.73 -11.78
C PHE A 224 24.75 3.52 -10.26
N ILE A 225 25.45 4.39 -9.50
CA ILE A 225 25.52 4.28 -8.03
C ILE A 225 24.13 4.34 -7.41
N MET A 226 23.28 5.28 -7.84
CA MET A 226 21.91 5.41 -7.35
C MET A 226 21.05 4.19 -7.69
N MET A 227 21.16 3.66 -8.92
CA MET A 227 20.44 2.45 -9.33
C MET A 227 20.92 1.21 -8.56
N TRP A 228 22.23 1.11 -8.30
CA TRP A 228 22.81 0.06 -7.47
C TRP A 228 22.28 0.13 -6.04
N ILE A 229 22.30 1.31 -5.40
CA ILE A 229 21.72 1.52 -4.05
C ILE A 229 20.24 1.13 -4.03
N ALA A 230 19.45 1.59 -5.01
CA ALA A 230 18.02 1.28 -5.09
C ALA A 230 17.77 -0.24 -5.20
N THR A 231 18.55 -0.92 -6.03
CA THR A 231 18.49 -2.37 -6.23
C THR A 231 18.90 -3.14 -4.97
N CYS A 232 19.94 -2.69 -4.27
CA CYS A 232 20.39 -3.25 -2.99
C CYS A 232 19.30 -3.18 -1.93
N ILE A 233 18.67 -2.01 -1.75
CA ILE A 233 17.61 -1.81 -0.76
C ILE A 233 16.40 -2.69 -1.09
N LEU A 234 16.02 -2.77 -2.37
CA LEU A 234 14.91 -3.62 -2.81
C LEU A 234 15.17 -5.10 -2.50
N LEU A 235 16.33 -5.62 -2.90
CA LEU A 235 16.68 -7.03 -2.68
C LEU A 235 16.97 -7.35 -1.21
N ARG A 236 17.35 -6.37 -0.38
CA ARG A 236 17.63 -6.58 1.04
C ARG A 236 16.44 -7.19 1.78
N HIS A 237 15.21 -6.79 1.43
CA HIS A 237 14.00 -7.37 2.01
C HIS A 237 13.85 -8.86 1.67
N TYR A 238 14.27 -9.26 0.46
CA TYR A 238 14.24 -10.64 -0.01
C TYR A 238 15.46 -11.46 0.45
N SER A 239 16.51 -10.83 1.01
CA SER A 239 17.77 -11.49 1.41
C SER A 239 17.59 -12.63 2.42
N ARG A 240 16.59 -12.57 3.30
CA ARG A 240 16.29 -13.62 4.29
C ARG A 240 15.86 -14.93 3.63
N LYS A 241 15.11 -14.87 2.52
CA LYS A 241 14.71 -16.06 1.74
C LYS A 241 15.80 -16.51 0.75
N PHE A 242 16.66 -15.58 0.34
CA PHE A 242 17.68 -15.78 -0.69
C PHE A 242 18.97 -16.43 -0.19
N GLY A 243 19.26 -16.30 1.11
CA GLY A 243 20.54 -16.64 1.71
C GLY A 243 21.55 -15.50 1.57
N LYS A 244 22.21 -15.13 2.68
CA LYS A 244 23.08 -13.94 2.77
C LYS A 244 24.22 -13.94 1.72
N VAL A 245 24.82 -15.11 1.45
CA VAL A 245 25.94 -15.24 0.50
C VAL A 245 25.49 -14.96 -0.94
N LYS A 246 24.37 -15.57 -1.38
CA LYS A 246 23.84 -15.35 -2.74
C LYS A 246 23.46 -13.88 -2.96
N PHE A 247 22.90 -13.24 -1.94
CA PHE A 247 22.60 -11.80 -1.99
C PHE A 247 23.85 -10.95 -2.25
N TRP A 248 24.92 -11.15 -1.47
CA TRP A 248 26.16 -10.38 -1.64
C TRP A 248 26.87 -10.67 -2.96
N ILE A 249 26.78 -11.89 -3.50
CA ILE A 249 27.30 -12.21 -4.82
C ILE A 249 26.54 -11.43 -5.90
N VAL A 250 25.20 -11.46 -5.90
CA VAL A 250 24.37 -10.76 -6.90
C VAL A 250 24.58 -9.24 -6.86
N VAL A 251 24.71 -8.67 -5.67
CA VAL A 251 24.92 -7.23 -5.46
C VAL A 251 26.37 -6.82 -5.72
N GLY A 252 27.34 -7.66 -5.36
CA GLY A 252 28.76 -7.36 -5.45
C GLY A 252 29.34 -7.44 -6.86
N ILE A 253 28.87 -8.39 -7.68
CA ILE A 253 29.33 -8.55 -9.08
C ILE A 253 29.23 -7.24 -9.90
N PRO A 254 28.07 -6.54 -9.97
CA PRO A 254 27.97 -5.29 -10.72
C PRO A 254 28.92 -4.22 -10.20
N LEU A 255 29.01 -4.07 -8.88
CA LEU A 255 29.87 -3.05 -8.28
C LEU A 255 31.35 -3.30 -8.56
N ILE A 256 31.81 -4.56 -8.40
CA ILE A 256 33.19 -4.95 -8.68
C ILE A 256 33.52 -4.73 -10.16
N TYR A 257 32.60 -5.11 -11.06
CA TYR A 257 32.82 -4.96 -12.49
C TYR A 257 32.87 -3.49 -12.91
N PHE A 258 31.92 -2.67 -12.45
CA PHE A 258 31.94 -1.23 -12.66
C PHE A 258 33.22 -0.56 -12.12
N LEU A 259 33.63 -0.88 -10.89
CA LEU A 259 34.87 -0.36 -10.29
C LEU A 259 36.13 -0.81 -11.03
N SER A 260 36.12 -2.01 -11.63
CA SER A 260 37.28 -2.55 -12.36
C SER A 260 37.69 -1.65 -13.53
N GLN A 261 36.73 -0.97 -14.17
CA GLN A 261 37.00 -0.06 -15.28
C GLN A 261 37.91 1.11 -14.85
N PHE A 262 37.58 1.75 -13.73
CA PHE A 262 38.37 2.86 -13.19
C PHE A 262 39.72 2.40 -12.65
N LEU A 263 39.75 1.23 -12.00
CA LEU A 263 40.98 0.70 -11.39
C LEU A 263 42.02 0.33 -12.44
N THR A 264 41.59 -0.32 -13.52
CA THR A 264 42.49 -0.73 -14.61
C THR A 264 43.09 0.46 -15.36
N LEU A 265 42.31 1.53 -15.57
CA LEU A 265 42.78 2.75 -16.24
C LEU A 265 43.73 3.56 -15.35
N SER A 266 43.42 3.69 -14.05
CA SER A 266 44.20 4.50 -13.09
C SER A 266 45.52 3.84 -12.66
N LEU A 267 45.54 2.51 -12.51
CA LEU A 267 46.74 1.77 -12.10
C LEU A 267 47.60 1.32 -13.29
N ASN A 268 47.18 1.62 -14.53
CA ASN A 268 47.86 1.24 -15.77
C ASN A 268 48.26 -0.26 -15.82
N ILE A 269 47.42 -1.14 -15.25
CA ILE A 269 47.71 -2.58 -15.04
C ILE A 269 48.03 -3.29 -16.36
N PHE A 270 47.38 -2.87 -17.45
CA PHE A 270 47.55 -3.46 -18.78
C PHE A 270 48.59 -2.72 -19.65
N GLY A 271 49.33 -1.75 -19.11
CA GLY A 271 50.30 -0.95 -19.87
C GLY A 271 51.41 -1.78 -20.52
N SER A 272 51.86 -2.87 -19.86
CA SER A 272 52.83 -3.81 -20.42
C SER A 272 52.25 -4.64 -21.57
N LEU A 273 50.98 -5.05 -21.47
CA LEU A 273 50.27 -5.81 -22.51
C LEU A 273 50.00 -4.93 -23.73
N LEU A 274 49.52 -3.70 -23.53
CA LEU A 274 49.32 -2.69 -24.57
C LEU A 274 50.63 -2.36 -25.31
N SER A 275 51.76 -2.35 -24.61
CA SER A 275 53.09 -2.14 -25.23
C SER A 275 53.54 -3.31 -26.12
N SER A 276 53.06 -4.53 -25.88
CA SER A 276 53.47 -5.72 -26.63
C SER A 276 52.77 -5.86 -27.99
N GLN A 277 51.43 -5.78 -27.99
CA GLN A 277 50.60 -5.82 -29.20
C GLN A 277 49.44 -4.82 -29.03
N SER A 278 49.73 -3.55 -29.28
CA SER A 278 48.81 -2.43 -29.04
C SER A 278 47.43 -2.61 -29.68
N ILE A 279 47.36 -3.09 -30.92
CA ILE A 279 46.09 -3.27 -31.65
C ILE A 279 45.27 -4.42 -31.05
N PHE A 280 45.88 -5.59 -30.83
CA PHE A 280 45.17 -6.76 -30.31
C PHE A 280 44.64 -6.52 -28.89
N TYR A 281 45.52 -6.07 -27.98
CA TYR A 281 45.11 -5.79 -26.60
C TYR A 281 44.20 -4.56 -26.50
N GLY A 282 44.35 -3.56 -27.38
CA GLY A 282 43.45 -2.42 -27.50
C GLY A 282 42.02 -2.84 -27.86
N ILE A 283 41.86 -3.77 -28.83
CA ILE A 283 40.55 -4.33 -29.19
C ILE A 283 39.97 -5.14 -28.02
N VAL A 284 40.76 -6.04 -27.41
CA VAL A 284 40.30 -6.87 -26.30
C VAL A 284 39.82 -6.03 -25.11
N LEU A 285 40.59 -5.01 -24.70
CA LEU A 285 40.22 -4.12 -23.61
C LEU A 285 38.99 -3.28 -23.94
N THR A 286 38.91 -2.76 -25.18
CA THR A 286 37.73 -2.03 -25.65
C THR A 286 36.46 -2.88 -25.58
N LEU A 287 36.54 -4.15 -26.00
CA LEU A 287 35.40 -5.08 -25.91
C LEU A 287 35.01 -5.38 -24.46
N ILE A 288 35.98 -5.61 -23.57
CA ILE A 288 35.74 -5.84 -22.14
C ILE A 288 35.04 -4.63 -21.51
N PHE A 289 35.47 -3.40 -21.81
CA PHE A 289 34.87 -2.19 -21.23
C PHE A 289 33.53 -1.84 -21.88
N THR A 290 33.33 -2.16 -23.16
CA THR A 290 32.05 -1.96 -23.85
C THR A 290 30.95 -2.85 -23.25
N PHE A 291 31.31 -4.07 -22.86
CA PHE A 291 30.37 -4.97 -22.20
C PHE A 291 29.94 -4.49 -20.81
N SER A 292 30.72 -3.63 -20.15
CA SER A 292 30.42 -3.16 -18.78
C SER A 292 29.07 -2.47 -18.63
N LYS A 293 28.79 -1.43 -19.43
CA LYS A 293 27.52 -0.69 -19.33
C LYS A 293 26.31 -1.61 -19.59
N SER A 294 26.45 -2.57 -20.51
CA SER A 294 25.40 -3.54 -20.83
C SER A 294 25.24 -4.59 -19.72
N ALA A 295 26.34 -5.04 -19.12
CA ALA A 295 26.34 -5.97 -18.00
C ALA A 295 25.63 -5.37 -16.77
N ASP A 296 25.83 -4.09 -16.50
CA ASP A 296 25.13 -3.37 -15.43
C ASP A 296 23.61 -3.42 -15.63
N GLY A 297 23.16 -3.15 -16.87
CA GLY A 297 21.76 -3.30 -17.28
C GLY A 297 21.21 -4.70 -17.06
N ILE A 298 21.95 -5.72 -17.51
CA ILE A 298 21.61 -7.14 -17.32
C ILE A 298 21.44 -7.46 -15.83
N LEU A 299 22.33 -6.95 -14.98
CA LEU A 299 22.32 -7.20 -13.54
C LEU A 299 21.14 -6.51 -12.83
N PHE A 300 20.85 -5.25 -13.14
CA PHE A 300 19.69 -4.54 -12.57
C PHE A 300 18.36 -5.16 -13.04
N GLY A 301 18.26 -5.52 -14.31
CA GLY A 301 17.10 -6.25 -14.83
C GLY A 301 16.95 -7.62 -14.17
N PHE A 302 18.04 -8.34 -13.98
CA PHE A 302 18.05 -9.63 -13.29
C PHE A 302 17.62 -9.52 -11.83
N ALA A 303 17.98 -8.44 -11.14
CA ALA A 303 17.51 -8.18 -9.78
C ALA A 303 15.99 -8.03 -9.72
N LEU A 304 15.38 -7.23 -10.61
CA LEU A 304 13.92 -7.12 -10.70
C LEU A 304 13.27 -8.44 -11.12
N TRP A 305 13.86 -9.16 -12.08
CA TRP A 305 13.40 -10.50 -12.47
C TRP A 305 13.35 -11.43 -11.26
N THR A 306 14.37 -11.40 -10.41
CA THR A 306 14.48 -12.25 -9.24
C THR A 306 13.32 -12.06 -8.27
N VAL A 307 12.82 -10.83 -8.12
CA VAL A 307 11.62 -10.53 -7.32
C VAL A 307 10.40 -11.27 -7.89
N THR A 308 10.27 -11.37 -9.22
CA THR A 308 9.13 -12.05 -9.88
C THR A 308 9.02 -13.54 -9.60
N ARG A 309 10.09 -14.19 -9.12
CA ARG A 309 10.06 -15.60 -8.71
C ARG A 309 9.29 -15.83 -7.42
N HIS A 310 9.07 -14.77 -6.64
CA HIS A 310 8.34 -14.81 -5.37
C HIS A 310 6.90 -14.31 -5.50
N ILE A 311 6.47 -13.93 -6.71
CA ILE A 311 5.12 -13.49 -7.03
C ILE A 311 4.40 -14.65 -7.72
N SER A 312 3.10 -14.83 -7.44
CA SER A 312 2.30 -15.92 -8.01
C SER A 312 2.33 -15.87 -9.55
N LYS A 313 2.33 -17.04 -10.19
CA LYS A 313 2.48 -17.14 -11.65
C LYS A 313 1.31 -16.52 -12.42
N THR A 314 0.14 -16.43 -11.79
CA THR A 314 -1.12 -15.89 -12.33
C THR A 314 -1.28 -14.39 -12.09
N SER A 315 -0.44 -13.78 -11.25
CA SER A 315 -0.53 -12.36 -10.89
C SER A 315 -0.05 -11.47 -12.03
N VAL A 316 -0.83 -10.43 -12.35
CA VAL A 316 -0.51 -9.43 -13.36
C VAL A 316 0.71 -8.58 -12.97
N VAL A 317 0.93 -8.38 -11.66
CA VAL A 317 2.12 -7.68 -11.11
C VAL A 317 3.40 -8.33 -11.61
N ARG A 318 3.41 -9.66 -11.72
CA ARG A 318 4.55 -10.43 -12.20
C ARG A 318 4.94 -10.06 -13.62
N ASP A 319 3.96 -9.93 -14.52
CA ASP A 319 4.20 -9.57 -15.92
C ASP A 319 4.72 -8.13 -16.04
N TYR A 320 4.17 -7.19 -15.27
CA TYR A 320 4.66 -5.81 -15.25
C TYR A 320 6.09 -5.69 -14.70
N MET A 321 6.44 -6.49 -13.69
CA MET A 321 7.81 -6.56 -13.18
C MET A 321 8.78 -7.16 -14.21
N ILE A 322 8.35 -8.14 -15.01
CA ILE A 322 9.15 -8.67 -16.13
C ILE A 322 9.34 -7.59 -17.22
N ILE A 323 8.30 -6.81 -17.55
CA ILE A 323 8.39 -5.69 -18.49
C ILE A 323 9.41 -4.65 -18.00
N SER A 324 9.35 -4.29 -16.71
CA SER A 324 10.31 -3.36 -16.10
C SER A 324 11.75 -3.91 -16.13
N ALA A 325 11.92 -5.21 -15.86
CA ALA A 325 13.23 -5.87 -15.96
C ALA A 325 13.79 -5.76 -17.38
N PHE A 326 13.01 -6.09 -18.41
CA PHE A 326 13.43 -5.91 -19.81
C PHE A 326 13.74 -4.45 -20.15
N GLY A 327 12.93 -3.52 -19.66
CA GLY A 327 13.15 -2.09 -19.83
C GLY A 327 14.50 -1.64 -19.27
N LEU A 328 14.88 -2.08 -18.06
CA LEU A 328 16.18 -1.74 -17.47
C LEU A 328 17.34 -2.34 -18.26
N ILE A 329 17.25 -3.61 -18.68
CA ILE A 329 18.30 -4.25 -19.48
C ILE A 329 18.52 -3.46 -20.77
N LEU A 330 17.44 -3.19 -21.50
CA LEU A 330 17.51 -2.48 -22.77
C LEU A 330 17.97 -1.04 -22.58
N LEU A 331 17.53 -0.33 -21.54
CA LEU A 331 17.90 1.06 -21.30
C LEU A 331 19.41 1.24 -21.08
N PHE A 332 20.00 0.45 -20.19
CA PHE A 332 21.44 0.54 -19.91
C PHE A 332 22.30 0.03 -21.07
N THR A 333 21.79 -0.93 -21.85
CA THR A 333 22.44 -1.40 -23.09
C THR A 333 22.42 -0.33 -24.19
N SER A 334 21.28 0.37 -24.35
CA SER A 334 21.01 1.33 -25.44
C SER A 334 21.51 2.75 -25.18
N ASN A 335 21.61 3.19 -23.91
CA ASN A 335 21.99 4.55 -23.56
C ASN A 335 23.51 4.80 -23.70
N GLN A 336 24.00 4.82 -24.93
CA GLN A 336 25.41 5.02 -25.30
C GLN A 336 25.58 6.10 -26.39
N ALA A 337 24.80 7.20 -26.30
CA ALA A 337 24.80 8.27 -27.29
C ALA A 337 26.16 8.92 -27.57
N SER A 338 27.07 8.99 -26.59
CA SER A 338 28.42 9.57 -26.79
C SER A 338 29.22 8.87 -27.89
N VAL A 339 28.85 7.63 -28.20
CA VAL A 339 29.52 6.84 -29.22
C VAL A 339 29.19 7.34 -30.64
N LEU A 340 28.06 8.06 -30.82
CA LEU A 340 27.68 8.64 -32.12
C LEU A 340 28.50 9.88 -32.52
N LEU A 341 29.29 10.45 -31.59
CA LEU A 341 30.09 11.65 -31.82
C LEU A 341 31.14 11.48 -32.92
N SER A 342 31.64 10.25 -33.12
CA SER A 342 32.63 9.93 -34.14
C SER A 342 32.03 9.71 -35.53
N ALA A 343 30.69 9.61 -35.64
CA ALA A 343 29.92 9.47 -36.88
C ALA A 343 30.57 8.55 -37.93
N PRO A 344 30.84 7.27 -37.62
CA PRO A 344 31.46 6.36 -38.57
C PRO A 344 30.50 6.03 -39.71
N TYR A 345 31.07 5.59 -40.82
CA TYR A 345 30.33 4.94 -41.89
C TYR A 345 30.48 3.41 -41.77
N PRO A 346 29.38 2.61 -41.79
CA PRO A 346 27.98 2.97 -41.51
C PRO A 346 27.77 3.52 -40.08
N PRO A 347 26.64 4.18 -39.78
CA PRO A 347 26.39 4.85 -38.50
C PRO A 347 26.03 3.86 -37.39
N PHE A 348 26.99 3.01 -37.02
CA PHE A 348 26.93 2.13 -35.86
C PHE A 348 26.63 2.93 -34.59
N GLY A 349 25.92 2.33 -33.64
CA GLY A 349 25.42 3.00 -32.44
C GLY A 349 24.05 3.68 -32.63
N LEU A 350 23.61 3.91 -33.88
CA LEU A 350 22.28 4.46 -34.15
C LEU A 350 21.17 3.51 -33.70
N ALA A 351 21.37 2.20 -33.89
CA ALA A 351 20.40 1.20 -33.45
C ALA A 351 20.24 1.26 -31.92
N ALA A 352 21.33 1.37 -31.17
CA ALA A 352 21.30 1.61 -29.72
C ALA A 352 20.56 2.92 -29.38
N ALA A 353 20.94 4.05 -29.98
CA ALA A 353 20.32 5.34 -29.68
C ALA A 353 18.80 5.36 -29.96
N SER A 354 18.33 4.67 -31.00
CA SER A 354 16.91 4.57 -31.35
C SER A 354 16.07 3.80 -30.32
N PHE A 355 16.69 2.90 -29.54
CA PHE A 355 16.02 2.04 -28.57
C PHE A 355 15.82 2.68 -27.18
N VAL A 356 16.49 3.79 -26.87
CA VAL A 356 16.47 4.43 -25.54
C VAL A 356 15.05 4.89 -25.16
N GLY A 357 14.31 5.47 -26.11
CA GLY A 357 12.91 5.88 -25.93
C GLY A 357 11.97 4.71 -25.63
N LEU A 358 12.08 3.59 -26.36
CA LEU A 358 11.28 2.40 -26.10
C LEU A 358 11.63 1.78 -24.73
N SER A 359 12.92 1.69 -24.42
CA SER A 359 13.42 1.08 -23.18
C SER A 359 12.92 1.81 -21.94
N SER A 360 13.01 3.14 -21.93
CA SER A 360 12.49 3.99 -20.85
C SER A 360 10.97 3.89 -20.69
N TYR A 361 10.21 3.76 -21.77
CA TYR A 361 8.78 3.48 -21.72
C TYR A 361 8.47 2.15 -21.02
N LEU A 362 9.21 1.07 -21.32
CA LEU A 362 9.04 -0.22 -20.65
C LEU A 362 9.31 -0.13 -19.14
N VAL A 363 10.33 0.63 -18.74
CA VAL A 363 10.63 0.89 -17.32
C VAL A 363 9.46 1.61 -16.65
N LEU A 364 8.99 2.72 -17.23
CA LEU A 364 7.87 3.49 -16.70
C LEU A 364 6.61 2.62 -16.58
N LEU A 365 6.20 1.98 -17.68
CA LEU A 365 4.98 1.17 -17.71
C LEU A 365 5.04 0.02 -16.70
N GLY A 366 6.15 -0.73 -16.68
CA GLY A 366 6.28 -1.89 -15.81
C GLY A 366 6.26 -1.53 -14.33
N ILE A 367 7.01 -0.50 -13.92
CA ILE A 367 7.03 -0.05 -12.52
C ILE A 367 5.68 0.56 -12.12
N TYR A 368 5.15 1.46 -12.95
CA TYR A 368 3.91 2.17 -12.63
C TYR A 368 2.72 1.22 -12.53
N SER A 369 2.61 0.27 -13.46
CA SER A 369 1.49 -0.67 -13.49
C SER A 369 1.58 -1.71 -12.36
N SER A 370 2.80 -2.15 -12.03
CA SER A 370 3.06 -3.00 -10.87
C SER A 370 2.62 -2.32 -9.56
N ALA A 371 3.01 -1.05 -9.38
CA ALA A 371 2.67 -0.29 -8.18
C ALA A 371 1.15 -0.08 -8.01
N ILE A 372 0.44 0.23 -9.10
CA ILE A 372 -1.03 0.38 -9.05
C ILE A 372 -1.71 -0.94 -8.69
N SER A 373 -1.32 -2.04 -9.34
CA SER A 373 -1.93 -3.35 -9.06
C SER A 373 -1.71 -3.78 -7.60
N VAL A 374 -0.51 -3.55 -7.04
CA VAL A 374 -0.24 -3.80 -5.61
C VAL A 374 -1.06 -2.87 -4.70
N ALA A 375 -1.28 -1.62 -5.08
CA ALA A 375 -2.11 -0.69 -4.32
C ALA A 375 -3.60 -1.10 -4.32
N GLN A 376 -4.09 -1.59 -5.46
CA GLN A 376 -5.44 -2.17 -5.55
C GLN A 376 -5.59 -3.40 -4.66
N ASP A 377 -4.61 -4.32 -4.67
CA ASP A 377 -4.62 -5.50 -3.79
C ASP A 377 -4.66 -5.13 -2.31
N ARG A 378 -3.99 -4.03 -1.93
CA ARG A 378 -4.05 -3.51 -0.56
C ARG A 378 -5.45 -2.97 -0.25
N ARG A 379 -6.04 -2.16 -1.13
CA ARG A 379 -7.41 -1.64 -0.97
C ARG A 379 -8.44 -2.76 -0.89
N LEU A 380 -8.35 -3.76 -1.77
CA LEU A 380 -9.25 -4.92 -1.78
C LEU A 380 -9.18 -5.71 -0.48
N ARG A 381 -7.97 -6.00 0.04
CA ARG A 381 -7.84 -6.65 1.35
C ARG A 381 -8.44 -5.81 2.48
N GLN A 382 -8.26 -4.49 2.47
CA GLN A 382 -8.89 -3.62 3.45
C GLN A 382 -10.42 -3.66 3.36
N THR A 383 -10.98 -3.58 2.14
CA THR A 383 -12.42 -3.70 1.91
C THR A 383 -12.95 -5.06 2.37
N ILE A 384 -12.29 -6.17 2.01
CA ILE A 384 -12.67 -7.52 2.45
C ILE A 384 -12.69 -7.59 3.98
N ARG A 385 -11.65 -7.07 4.64
CA ARG A 385 -11.56 -7.09 6.10
C ARG A 385 -12.67 -6.26 6.74
N GLN A 386 -12.89 -5.03 6.28
CA GLN A 386 -13.92 -4.15 6.82
C GLN A 386 -15.33 -4.70 6.59
N SER A 387 -15.63 -5.15 5.37
CA SER A 387 -16.93 -5.75 5.05
C SER A 387 -17.16 -7.06 5.79
N ALA A 388 -16.12 -7.88 6.01
CA ALA A 388 -16.23 -9.09 6.81
C ALA A 388 -16.60 -8.78 8.26
N ILE A 389 -15.99 -7.73 8.83
CA ILE A 389 -16.31 -7.25 10.18
C ILE A 389 -17.76 -6.76 10.27
N GLU A 390 -18.19 -5.92 9.32
CA GLU A 390 -19.54 -5.34 9.31
C GLU A 390 -20.63 -6.42 9.12
N GLU A 391 -20.44 -7.34 8.17
CA GLU A 391 -21.37 -8.45 7.92
C GLU A 391 -21.37 -9.47 9.07
N ALA A 392 -20.22 -9.73 9.69
CA ALA A 392 -20.17 -10.56 10.90
C ALA A 392 -21.02 -9.93 12.02
N LYS A 393 -20.84 -8.63 12.28
CA LYS A 393 -21.65 -7.92 13.30
C LYS A 393 -23.15 -8.02 13.01
N LEU A 394 -23.56 -7.82 11.76
CA LEU A 394 -24.96 -7.85 11.35
C LEU A 394 -25.55 -9.27 11.43
N LEU A 395 -24.85 -10.26 10.90
CA LEU A 395 -25.39 -11.63 10.81
C LEU A 395 -25.38 -12.36 12.15
N VAL A 396 -24.48 -11.98 13.08
CA VAL A 396 -24.58 -12.46 14.47
C VAL A 396 -25.80 -11.84 15.16
N SER A 397 -26.11 -10.56 14.93
CA SER A 397 -27.29 -9.91 15.53
C SER A 397 -28.64 -10.51 15.09
N ILE A 398 -28.66 -11.32 14.02
CA ILE A 398 -29.86 -11.94 13.44
C ILE A 398 -29.91 -13.46 13.71
N GLY A 399 -28.88 -14.06 14.33
CA GLY A 399 -28.89 -15.47 14.71
C GLY A 399 -28.89 -16.46 13.54
N SER A 400 -28.19 -16.14 12.44
CA SER A 400 -28.23 -16.98 11.22
C SER A 400 -27.52 -18.34 11.38
N ALA A 401 -28.23 -19.43 11.09
CA ALA A 401 -27.69 -20.80 11.14
C ALA A 401 -26.55 -21.06 10.12
N GLN A 402 -26.45 -20.24 9.06
CA GLN A 402 -25.45 -20.34 7.98
C GLN A 402 -24.55 -19.10 7.86
N MET A 403 -24.29 -18.43 8.98
CA MET A 403 -23.57 -17.16 9.06
C MET A 403 -22.27 -17.10 8.22
N GLU A 404 -21.42 -18.13 8.31
CA GLU A 404 -20.13 -18.13 7.64
C GLU A 404 -20.26 -18.16 6.10
N GLN A 405 -21.21 -18.95 5.57
CA GLN A 405 -21.48 -19.01 4.14
C GLN A 405 -22.09 -17.71 3.61
N GLU A 406 -22.95 -17.08 4.40
CA GLU A 406 -23.61 -15.83 4.03
C GLU A 406 -22.63 -14.64 4.05
N ILE A 407 -21.75 -14.55 5.07
CA ILE A 407 -20.64 -13.58 5.11
C ILE A 407 -19.74 -13.78 3.90
N GLN A 408 -19.33 -15.02 3.62
CA GLN A 408 -18.49 -15.32 2.45
C GLN A 408 -19.13 -14.85 1.14
N ARG A 409 -20.42 -15.14 0.94
CA ARG A 409 -21.14 -14.74 -0.27
C ARG A 409 -21.20 -13.23 -0.43
N ARG A 410 -21.57 -12.49 0.62
CA ARG A 410 -21.75 -11.02 0.58
C ARG A 410 -20.42 -10.29 0.45
N VAL A 411 -19.42 -10.66 1.24
CA VAL A 411 -18.10 -10.00 1.21
C VAL A 411 -17.40 -10.25 -0.12
N LEU A 412 -17.48 -11.47 -0.68
CA LEU A 412 -16.93 -11.74 -2.01
C LEU A 412 -17.66 -10.97 -3.11
N TYR A 413 -18.96 -10.73 -2.96
CA TYR A 413 -19.72 -9.88 -3.89
C TYR A 413 -19.25 -8.42 -3.83
N ILE A 414 -19.12 -7.85 -2.63
CA ILE A 414 -18.61 -6.48 -2.42
C ILE A 414 -17.18 -6.36 -2.95
N ALA A 415 -16.32 -7.33 -2.66
CA ALA A 415 -14.94 -7.35 -3.13
C ALA A 415 -14.85 -7.38 -4.66
N LYS A 416 -15.69 -8.19 -5.34
CA LYS A 416 -15.77 -8.21 -6.82
C LYS A 416 -16.29 -6.89 -7.40
N GLN A 417 -17.28 -6.28 -6.76
CA GLN A 417 -17.79 -4.98 -7.20
C GLN A 417 -16.69 -3.91 -7.07
N GLN A 418 -15.96 -3.91 -5.96
CA GLN A 418 -14.84 -3.01 -5.70
C GLN A 418 -13.67 -3.25 -6.66
N GLU A 419 -13.36 -4.51 -6.96
CA GLU A 419 -12.35 -4.87 -7.97
C GLU A 419 -12.73 -4.30 -9.35
N GLY A 420 -14.00 -4.45 -9.74
CA GLY A 420 -14.55 -3.88 -10.97
C GLY A 420 -14.42 -2.35 -11.02
N ALA A 421 -14.80 -1.66 -9.94
CA ALA A 421 -14.67 -0.21 -9.83
C ALA A 421 -13.20 0.25 -9.90
N LEU A 422 -12.30 -0.39 -9.15
CA LEU A 422 -10.86 -0.07 -9.17
C LEU A 422 -10.22 -0.33 -10.54
N THR A 423 -10.68 -1.37 -11.24
CA THR A 423 -10.24 -1.66 -12.61
C THR A 423 -10.79 -0.62 -13.59
N GLN A 424 -12.02 -0.14 -13.38
CA GLN A 424 -12.60 0.95 -14.17
C GLN A 424 -11.79 2.25 -14.03
N GLU A 425 -11.48 2.65 -12.80
CA GLU A 425 -10.74 3.88 -12.50
C GLU A 425 -9.29 3.84 -12.99
N THR A 426 -8.59 2.72 -12.78
CA THR A 426 -7.13 2.65 -12.99
C THR A 426 -6.71 1.88 -14.23
N GLY A 427 -7.64 1.20 -14.91
CA GLY A 427 -7.40 0.36 -16.07
C GLY A 427 -6.58 -0.91 -15.78
N ILE A 428 -6.05 -1.06 -14.57
CA ILE A 428 -5.17 -2.15 -14.18
C ILE A 428 -5.98 -3.15 -13.36
N HIS A 429 -5.77 -4.43 -13.62
CA HIS A 429 -6.41 -5.50 -12.87
C HIS A 429 -5.69 -5.75 -11.53
N SER A 430 -6.47 -6.07 -10.51
CA SER A 430 -5.94 -6.62 -9.26
C SER A 430 -5.21 -7.93 -9.55
N SER A 431 -4.21 -8.19 -8.74
CA SER A 431 -3.42 -9.41 -8.81
C SER A 431 -4.03 -10.54 -7.97
N LEU A 432 -5.02 -10.23 -7.13
CA LEU A 432 -5.76 -11.18 -6.30
C LEU A 432 -6.77 -11.96 -7.14
N THR A 433 -6.70 -13.29 -7.10
CA THR A 433 -7.75 -14.13 -7.67
C THR A 433 -8.93 -14.24 -6.71
N VAL A 434 -10.09 -14.68 -7.22
CA VAL A 434 -11.26 -15.00 -6.38
C VAL A 434 -10.91 -16.01 -5.29
N ASN A 435 -10.01 -16.95 -5.57
CA ASN A 435 -9.56 -17.93 -4.59
C ASN A 435 -8.66 -17.30 -3.52
N ASP A 436 -7.80 -16.35 -3.90
CA ASP A 436 -6.98 -15.58 -2.94
C ASP A 436 -7.86 -14.71 -2.04
N MET A 437 -8.90 -14.09 -2.60
CA MET A 437 -9.90 -13.33 -1.82
C MET A 437 -10.63 -14.24 -0.84
N ARG A 438 -11.05 -15.44 -1.26
CA ARG A 438 -11.70 -16.42 -0.39
C ARG A 438 -10.78 -16.89 0.74
N ASN A 439 -9.52 -17.21 0.43
CA ASN A 439 -8.53 -17.62 1.43
C ASN A 439 -8.22 -16.51 2.43
N TYR A 440 -8.10 -15.27 1.95
CA TYR A 440 -7.89 -14.11 2.83
C TYR A 440 -9.11 -13.88 3.73
N LEU A 441 -10.33 -13.98 3.18
CA LEU A 441 -11.55 -13.87 3.95
C LEU A 441 -11.65 -14.96 5.03
N SER A 442 -11.32 -16.23 4.71
CA SER A 442 -11.30 -17.29 5.72
C SER A 442 -10.28 -17.03 6.84
N ALA A 443 -9.14 -16.41 6.53
CA ALA A 443 -8.17 -16.02 7.54
C ALA A 443 -8.72 -14.91 8.46
N VAL A 444 -9.37 -13.90 7.88
CA VAL A 444 -10.02 -12.82 8.65
C VAL A 444 -11.16 -13.37 9.51
N LEU A 445 -11.96 -14.30 9.01
CA LEU A 445 -13.01 -14.96 9.79
C LEU A 445 -12.44 -15.83 10.92
N GLY A 446 -11.26 -16.43 10.72
CA GLY A 446 -10.55 -17.15 11.78
C GLY A 446 -9.99 -16.25 12.89
N GLU A 447 -9.65 -14.99 12.58
CA GLU A 447 -9.26 -13.96 13.55
C GLU A 447 -10.47 -13.48 14.39
N ILE A 448 -11.67 -13.48 13.82
CA ILE A 448 -12.92 -13.10 14.50
C ILE A 448 -13.58 -14.37 15.05
N ARG A 449 -13.20 -14.79 16.27
CA ARG A 449 -13.78 -15.99 16.89
C ARG A 449 -15.09 -15.66 17.61
N VAL A 450 -16.17 -16.30 17.17
CA VAL A 450 -17.43 -16.39 17.91
C VAL A 450 -17.48 -17.75 18.58
N LEU A 451 -17.28 -17.79 19.90
CA LEU A 451 -17.39 -19.02 20.68
C LEU A 451 -18.87 -19.29 20.98
N LYS A 452 -19.30 -20.52 20.73
CA LYS A 452 -20.71 -20.96 20.87
C LYS A 452 -20.94 -21.96 21.99
N ASN A 453 -19.87 -22.62 22.47
CA ASN A 453 -19.95 -23.64 23.51
C ASN A 453 -19.62 -23.02 24.89
N VAL A 454 -20.46 -23.29 25.89
CA VAL A 454 -20.30 -22.78 27.26
C VAL A 454 -18.95 -23.17 27.86
N ASP A 455 -18.48 -24.40 27.62
CA ASP A 455 -17.18 -24.86 28.14
C ASP A 455 -16.01 -24.10 27.50
N GLU A 456 -16.09 -23.84 26.19
CA GLU A 456 -15.08 -23.06 25.48
C GLU A 456 -15.07 -21.59 25.92
N ILE A 457 -16.26 -21.03 26.19
CA ILE A 457 -16.42 -19.68 26.73
C ILE A 457 -15.77 -19.58 28.11
N LEU A 458 -16.07 -20.52 29.02
CA LEU A 458 -15.48 -20.55 30.36
C LEU A 458 -13.96 -20.72 30.32
N ILE A 459 -13.44 -21.58 29.44
CA ILE A 459 -11.99 -21.74 29.26
C ILE A 459 -11.36 -20.41 28.78
N LYS A 460 -11.98 -19.73 27.81
CA LYS A 460 -11.43 -18.49 27.27
C LYS A 460 -11.51 -17.32 28.27
N GLU A 461 -12.61 -17.20 29.01
CA GLU A 461 -12.73 -16.19 30.07
C GLU A 461 -11.67 -16.38 31.17
N LYS A 462 -11.37 -17.62 31.55
CA LYS A 462 -10.25 -17.93 32.47
C LYS A 462 -8.89 -17.58 31.86
N GLU A 463 -8.66 -17.95 30.60
CA GLU A 463 -7.38 -17.70 29.90
C GLU A 463 -7.04 -16.20 29.84
N ILE A 464 -8.02 -15.36 29.48
CA ILE A 464 -7.81 -13.91 29.37
C ILE A 464 -7.46 -13.30 30.71
N LEU A 465 -8.13 -13.72 31.79
CA LEU A 465 -7.85 -13.25 33.14
C LEU A 465 -6.49 -13.75 33.67
N GLU A 466 -6.07 -14.98 33.34
CA GLU A 466 -4.76 -15.50 33.76
C GLU A 466 -3.58 -14.79 33.09
N GLN A 467 -3.76 -14.43 31.83
CA GLN A 467 -2.70 -13.85 31.00
C GLN A 467 -2.66 -12.32 31.04
N SER A 468 -3.63 -11.66 31.68
CA SER A 468 -3.70 -10.20 31.73
C SER A 468 -2.67 -9.58 32.68
N ALA A 469 -2.27 -8.35 32.37
CA ALA A 469 -1.62 -7.43 33.30
C ALA A 469 -2.62 -6.45 33.93
N LYS A 470 -3.76 -6.21 33.26
CA LYS A 470 -4.88 -5.37 33.69
C LYS A 470 -6.18 -6.02 33.23
N PHE A 471 -7.23 -5.97 34.06
CA PHE A 471 -8.52 -6.55 33.71
C PHE A 471 -9.69 -5.63 34.08
N LEU A 472 -10.50 -5.30 33.08
CA LEU A 472 -11.68 -4.43 33.17
C LEU A 472 -12.93 -5.25 32.84
N VAL A 473 -13.97 -5.17 33.67
CA VAL A 473 -15.17 -6.02 33.54
C VAL A 473 -16.44 -5.18 33.63
N CYS A 474 -17.31 -5.25 32.63
CA CYS A 474 -18.64 -4.69 32.67
C CYS A 474 -19.66 -5.81 32.48
N SER A 475 -20.35 -6.18 33.56
CA SER A 475 -21.19 -7.37 33.58
C SER A 475 -22.42 -7.17 34.46
N LYS A 476 -23.55 -7.77 34.06
CA LYS A 476 -24.74 -7.90 34.89
C LYS A 476 -24.61 -9.05 35.89
N LEU A 477 -25.55 -9.12 36.85
CA LEU A 477 -25.57 -10.11 37.93
C LEU A 477 -25.48 -11.56 37.45
N GLY A 478 -26.08 -11.89 36.29
CA GLY A 478 -26.05 -13.24 35.72
C GLY A 478 -24.63 -13.75 35.46
N GLN A 479 -23.79 -12.94 34.80
CA GLN A 479 -22.40 -13.33 34.51
C GLN A 479 -21.54 -13.31 35.78
N ILE A 480 -21.79 -12.39 36.71
CA ILE A 480 -21.08 -12.37 38.00
C ILE A 480 -21.36 -13.66 38.81
N ARG A 481 -22.61 -14.15 38.78
CA ARG A 481 -22.96 -15.46 39.38
C ARG A 481 -22.21 -16.60 38.68
N LEU A 482 -22.11 -16.58 37.35
CA LEU A 482 -21.38 -17.60 36.59
C LEU A 482 -19.90 -17.62 36.99
N VAL A 483 -19.25 -16.46 37.05
CA VAL A 483 -17.85 -16.30 37.50
C VAL A 483 -17.68 -16.86 38.91
N TYR A 484 -18.57 -16.46 39.82
CA TYR A 484 -18.49 -16.86 41.23
C TYR A 484 -18.51 -18.39 41.41
N HIS A 485 -19.34 -19.10 40.63
CA HIS A 485 -19.45 -20.57 40.74
C HIS A 485 -18.35 -21.34 39.99
N ASN A 486 -17.75 -20.76 38.94
CA ASN A 486 -16.86 -21.51 38.04
C ASN A 486 -15.35 -21.19 38.17
N TYR A 487 -14.98 -19.95 38.53
CA TYR A 487 -13.57 -19.53 38.58
C TYR A 487 -13.30 -18.32 39.49
N PHE A 488 -13.98 -18.21 40.64
CA PHE A 488 -13.73 -17.16 41.62
C PHE A 488 -12.31 -17.23 42.25
N ASP A 489 -11.80 -18.44 42.41
CA ASP A 489 -10.43 -18.73 42.85
C ASP A 489 -9.36 -18.06 41.97
N LEU A 490 -9.65 -17.92 40.68
CA LEU A 490 -8.77 -17.23 39.76
C LEU A 490 -8.74 -15.70 40.02
N TYR A 491 -9.88 -15.10 40.39
CA TYR A 491 -9.92 -13.71 40.82
C TYR A 491 -9.08 -13.50 42.09
N GLU A 492 -9.17 -14.42 43.06
CA GLU A 492 -8.33 -14.38 44.27
C GLU A 492 -6.83 -14.42 43.93
N LYS A 493 -6.44 -15.30 43.01
CA LYS A 493 -5.05 -15.42 42.53
C LYS A 493 -4.56 -14.14 41.85
N VAL A 494 -5.36 -13.51 41.01
CA VAL A 494 -5.02 -12.24 40.34
C VAL A 494 -4.95 -11.09 41.34
N MET A 495 -5.88 -11.02 42.30
CA MET A 495 -5.84 -10.01 43.36
C MET A 495 -4.66 -10.20 44.32
N TYR A 496 -4.20 -11.45 44.54
CA TYR A 496 -2.95 -11.71 45.24
C TYR A 496 -1.71 -11.22 44.46
N LYS A 497 -1.71 -11.29 43.12
CA LYS A 497 -0.66 -10.66 42.30
C LYS A 497 -0.71 -9.13 42.39
N TYR A 498 -1.91 -8.54 42.48
CA TYR A 498 -2.08 -7.10 42.68
C TYR A 498 -1.45 -6.62 43.99
N THR A 499 -1.60 -7.36 45.10
CA THR A 499 -0.94 -6.99 46.37
C THR A 499 0.60 -7.06 46.31
N LYS A 500 1.16 -7.81 45.36
CA LYS A 500 2.59 -7.88 45.05
C LYS A 500 3.06 -6.89 43.97
N ALA A 501 2.17 -6.04 43.46
CA ALA A 501 2.43 -5.13 42.33
C ALA A 501 2.82 -5.86 41.02
N GLU A 502 2.42 -7.12 40.84
CA GLU A 502 2.65 -7.92 39.63
C GLU A 502 1.47 -7.86 38.64
N HIS A 503 0.36 -7.21 39.02
CA HIS A 503 -0.84 -6.97 38.20
C HIS A 503 -1.44 -5.61 38.58
N GLU A 504 -2.15 -4.92 37.68
CA GLU A 504 -2.81 -3.63 37.95
C GLU A 504 -4.15 -3.74 38.71
N GLY A 505 -4.51 -4.95 39.14
CA GLY A 505 -5.80 -5.27 39.77
C GLY A 505 -6.96 -5.42 38.78
N ILE A 506 -8.15 -5.66 39.34
CA ILE A 506 -9.40 -5.86 38.60
C ILE A 506 -10.36 -4.71 38.92
N LYS A 507 -10.92 -4.09 37.88
CA LYS A 507 -11.98 -3.09 38.00
C LYS A 507 -13.27 -3.60 37.38
N MET A 508 -14.38 -3.45 38.09
CA MET A 508 -15.69 -3.98 37.69
C MET A 508 -16.78 -2.91 37.75
N VAL A 509 -17.60 -2.83 36.70
CA VAL A 509 -18.84 -2.05 36.68
C VAL A 509 -20.03 -3.01 36.60
N THR A 510 -21.01 -2.81 37.48
CA THR A 510 -22.24 -3.63 37.54
C THR A 510 -23.42 -2.83 38.07
N SER A 511 -24.66 -3.28 37.79
CA SER A 511 -25.81 -2.87 38.59
C SER A 511 -25.76 -3.58 39.95
N ILE A 512 -26.08 -2.86 41.03
CA ILE A 512 -26.11 -3.38 42.40
C ILE A 512 -27.51 -3.14 42.94
N GLU A 513 -28.24 -4.24 43.04
CA GLU A 513 -29.58 -4.37 43.61
C GLU A 513 -29.52 -5.22 44.90
N ARG A 514 -30.64 -5.29 45.63
CA ARG A 514 -30.70 -5.96 46.95
C ARG A 514 -30.29 -7.44 46.90
N ASP A 515 -30.61 -8.13 45.82
CA ASP A 515 -30.29 -9.55 45.58
C ASP A 515 -28.84 -9.81 45.15
N SER A 516 -28.18 -8.81 44.57
CA SER A 516 -26.78 -8.86 44.12
C SER A 516 -25.77 -8.51 45.21
N ALA A 517 -26.18 -7.75 46.24
CA ALA A 517 -25.29 -7.12 47.21
C ALA A 517 -24.38 -8.12 47.94
N GLU A 518 -24.88 -9.32 48.25
CA GLU A 518 -24.10 -10.36 48.93
C GLU A 518 -22.95 -10.89 48.06
N ILE A 519 -23.22 -11.19 46.79
CA ILE A 519 -22.22 -11.70 45.85
C ILE A 519 -21.17 -10.63 45.57
N ILE A 520 -21.60 -9.39 45.32
CA ILE A 520 -20.68 -8.26 45.10
C ILE A 520 -19.76 -8.03 46.30
N ARG A 521 -20.26 -8.24 47.52
CA ARG A 521 -19.44 -8.15 48.74
C ARG A 521 -18.29 -9.16 48.73
N LYS A 522 -18.50 -10.39 48.25
CA LYS A 522 -17.42 -11.39 48.14
C LYS A 522 -16.28 -10.91 47.23
N PHE A 523 -16.59 -10.25 46.12
CA PHE A 523 -15.56 -9.67 45.24
C PHE A 523 -14.87 -8.44 45.87
N LEU A 524 -15.59 -7.61 46.63
CA LEU A 524 -14.99 -6.51 47.39
C LEU A 524 -14.02 -7.00 48.46
N ASP A 525 -14.35 -8.09 49.16
CA ASP A 525 -13.55 -8.64 50.26
C ASP A 525 -12.16 -9.12 49.78
N ILE A 526 -12.05 -9.58 48.53
CA ILE A 526 -10.77 -9.97 47.90
C ILE A 526 -10.03 -8.80 47.22
N GLY A 527 -10.58 -7.58 47.30
CA GLY A 527 -9.94 -6.35 46.83
C GLY A 527 -10.31 -5.90 45.42
N VAL A 528 -11.29 -6.52 44.75
CA VAL A 528 -11.77 -6.03 43.44
C VAL A 528 -12.40 -4.66 43.61
N GLN A 529 -12.07 -3.72 42.71
CA GLN A 529 -12.65 -2.38 42.74
C GLN A 529 -13.96 -2.39 41.95
N ILE A 530 -15.08 -2.02 42.60
CA ILE A 530 -16.41 -2.15 42.00
C ILE A 530 -17.16 -0.82 42.03
N ARG A 531 -17.79 -0.46 40.91
CA ARG A 531 -18.71 0.69 40.81
C ARG A 531 -20.10 0.28 40.33
N HIS A 532 -21.10 0.92 40.94
CA HIS A 532 -22.51 0.80 40.59
C HIS A 532 -22.89 1.73 39.45
N VAL A 533 -23.57 1.20 38.44
CA VAL A 533 -24.24 1.97 37.38
C VAL A 533 -25.67 1.41 37.19
N LYS A 534 -26.68 2.29 37.25
CA LYS A 534 -28.11 1.93 37.07
C LYS A 534 -28.39 1.46 35.64
N ASN A 535 -27.97 2.25 34.64
CA ASN A 535 -28.21 1.97 33.23
C ASN A 535 -27.02 1.22 32.61
N MET A 536 -26.99 -0.09 32.81
CA MET A 536 -25.97 -0.96 32.23
C MET A 536 -26.15 -1.11 30.71
N PRO A 537 -25.05 -1.25 29.93
CA PRO A 537 -25.13 -1.66 28.53
C PRO A 537 -25.89 -2.99 28.37
N PRO A 538 -26.53 -3.22 27.20
CA PRO A 538 -27.26 -4.46 26.95
C PRO A 538 -26.34 -5.68 26.85
N ILE A 539 -25.06 -5.47 26.56
CA ILE A 539 -24.01 -6.49 26.42
C ILE A 539 -23.09 -6.49 27.64
N ASP A 540 -22.69 -7.68 28.06
CA ASP A 540 -21.61 -7.88 29.02
C ASP A 540 -20.26 -8.03 28.28
N PHE A 541 -19.18 -7.47 28.84
CA PHE A 541 -17.85 -7.54 28.24
C PHE A 541 -16.72 -7.46 29.27
N ALA A 542 -15.56 -8.00 28.91
CA ALA A 542 -14.31 -7.85 29.65
C ALA A 542 -13.16 -7.48 28.71
N VAL A 543 -12.21 -6.69 29.21
CA VAL A 543 -11.07 -6.17 28.43
C VAL A 543 -9.79 -6.36 29.23
N SER A 544 -8.78 -6.95 28.60
CA SER A 544 -7.41 -6.99 29.10
C SER A 544 -6.47 -6.13 28.25
N ASP A 545 -5.18 -6.10 28.60
CA ASP A 545 -4.12 -5.50 27.81
C ASP A 545 -3.84 -6.24 26.48
N LYS A 546 -4.40 -7.44 26.28
CA LYS A 546 -4.13 -8.32 25.13
C LYS A 546 -5.36 -8.66 24.29
N GLU A 547 -6.51 -8.84 24.93
CA GLU A 547 -7.72 -9.33 24.29
C GLU A 547 -8.96 -8.72 24.93
N MET A 548 -10.06 -8.71 24.18
CA MET A 548 -11.39 -8.38 24.68
C MET A 548 -12.35 -9.54 24.44
N VAL A 549 -13.35 -9.63 25.31
CA VAL A 549 -14.50 -10.53 25.16
C VAL A 549 -15.78 -9.76 25.36
N ALA A 550 -16.78 -10.04 24.53
CA ALA A 550 -18.11 -9.45 24.64
C ALA A 550 -19.19 -10.47 24.30
N THR A 551 -20.28 -10.46 25.05
CA THR A 551 -21.51 -11.18 24.71
C THR A 551 -22.15 -10.55 23.48
N ILE A 552 -22.74 -11.38 22.61
CA ILE A 552 -23.32 -10.90 21.34
C ILE A 552 -24.84 -10.71 21.42
N GLU A 553 -25.50 -11.32 22.41
CA GLU A 553 -26.93 -11.17 22.67
C GLU A 553 -27.17 -10.40 23.96
N LYS A 554 -28.33 -9.73 24.05
CA LYS A 554 -28.77 -9.07 25.27
C LYS A 554 -29.02 -10.15 26.33
N THR A 555 -28.22 -10.15 27.39
CA THR A 555 -28.47 -11.01 28.56
C THR A 555 -29.76 -10.59 29.23
N GLU A 556 -30.85 -11.31 28.97
CA GLU A 556 -32.07 -11.30 29.78
C GLU A 556 -31.93 -12.34 30.92
N SER A 557 -32.51 -12.00 32.06
CA SER A 557 -32.31 -12.71 33.32
C SER A 557 -32.52 -14.22 33.16
N SER A 558 -31.48 -14.98 33.55
CA SER A 558 -31.38 -16.45 33.70
C SER A 558 -30.94 -17.33 32.52
N GLN A 559 -30.73 -16.83 31.30
CA GLN A 559 -30.19 -17.68 30.21
C GLN A 559 -28.66 -17.66 30.10
N MET A 560 -28.07 -18.85 29.88
CA MET A 560 -26.63 -19.04 29.65
C MET A 560 -26.15 -18.35 28.38
N ILE A 561 -24.92 -17.82 28.39
CA ILE A 561 -24.26 -17.19 27.24
C ILE A 561 -24.18 -18.19 26.09
N GLN A 562 -24.80 -17.88 24.95
CA GLN A 562 -24.74 -18.74 23.76
C GLN A 562 -23.75 -18.25 22.69
N ASN A 563 -23.20 -17.03 22.83
CA ASN A 563 -22.31 -16.44 21.82
C ASN A 563 -21.36 -15.41 22.46
N LEU A 564 -20.05 -15.69 22.45
CA LEU A 564 -19.00 -14.78 22.94
C LEU A 564 -18.09 -14.35 21.78
N LEU A 565 -18.01 -13.05 21.52
CA LEU A 565 -17.06 -12.45 20.61
C LEU A 565 -15.71 -12.31 21.32
N VAL A 566 -14.65 -12.89 20.76
CA VAL A 566 -13.28 -12.73 21.24
C VAL A 566 -12.48 -11.96 20.18
N SER A 567 -11.70 -10.96 20.60
CA SER A 567 -10.84 -10.21 19.69
C SER A 567 -9.54 -9.78 20.35
N SER A 568 -8.41 -10.00 19.66
CA SER A 568 -7.08 -9.51 20.05
C SER A 568 -6.65 -8.27 19.27
N GLU A 569 -7.59 -7.63 18.56
CA GLU A 569 -7.33 -6.49 17.69
C GLU A 569 -7.41 -5.16 18.45
N ILE A 570 -6.34 -4.36 18.38
CA ILE A 570 -6.15 -3.11 19.14
C ILE A 570 -7.37 -2.17 19.07
N PRO A 571 -7.99 -1.90 17.90
CA PRO A 571 -9.13 -1.00 17.83
C PRO A 571 -10.34 -1.45 18.68
N TYR A 572 -10.53 -2.75 18.88
CA TYR A 572 -11.61 -3.27 19.73
C TYR A 572 -11.28 -3.14 21.21
N ILE A 573 -10.03 -3.44 21.58
CA ILE A 573 -9.54 -3.28 22.96
C ILE A 573 -9.71 -1.82 23.38
N ASP A 574 -9.24 -0.88 22.55
CA ASP A 574 -9.34 0.56 22.83
C ASP A 574 -10.80 1.04 22.90
N HIS A 575 -11.66 0.56 21.99
CA HIS A 575 -13.06 0.95 21.97
C HIS A 575 -13.81 0.52 23.25
N PHE A 576 -13.68 -0.74 23.65
CA PHE A 576 -14.36 -1.24 24.84
C PHE A 576 -13.73 -0.73 26.14
N ALA A 577 -12.41 -0.51 26.17
CA ALA A 577 -11.76 0.21 27.27
C ALA A 577 -12.32 1.63 27.42
N SER A 578 -12.53 2.36 26.32
CA SER A 578 -13.14 3.70 26.36
C SER A 578 -14.56 3.68 26.94
N ILE A 579 -15.39 2.72 26.52
CA ILE A 579 -16.75 2.54 27.07
C ILE A 579 -16.68 2.26 28.58
N PHE A 580 -15.78 1.36 28.99
CA PHE A 580 -15.59 1.06 30.40
C PHE A 580 -15.19 2.30 31.21
N GLU A 581 -14.22 3.09 30.74
CA GLU A 581 -13.75 4.28 31.47
C GLU A 581 -14.84 5.34 31.60
N GLU A 582 -15.73 5.49 30.61
CA GLU A 582 -16.89 6.38 30.70
C GLU A 582 -17.89 5.93 31.78
N LEU A 583 -18.22 4.63 31.81
CA LEU A 583 -19.07 4.04 32.85
C LEU A 583 -18.42 4.14 34.23
N TRP A 584 -17.11 3.87 34.31
CA TRP A 584 -16.35 3.93 35.55
C TRP A 584 -16.37 5.34 36.14
N LYS A 585 -16.13 6.37 35.32
CA LYS A 585 -16.13 7.76 35.76
C LYS A 585 -17.48 8.19 36.35
N ASN A 586 -18.58 7.72 35.77
CA ASN A 586 -19.94 8.07 36.18
C ASN A 586 -20.52 7.16 37.28
N GLY A 587 -19.88 6.03 37.56
CA GLY A 587 -20.35 5.05 38.54
C GLY A 587 -20.13 5.45 40.01
N VAL A 588 -21.03 4.99 40.88
CA VAL A 588 -20.98 5.18 42.34
C VAL A 588 -20.14 4.08 42.99
N ASP A 589 -19.38 4.37 44.05
CA ASP A 589 -18.62 3.32 44.74
C ASP A 589 -19.57 2.23 45.29
N ALA A 590 -19.21 0.95 45.09
CA ALA A 590 -20.05 -0.17 45.49
C ALA A 590 -20.27 -0.23 47.01
N LYS A 591 -19.29 0.19 47.83
CA LYS A 591 -19.45 0.21 49.30
C LYS A 591 -20.53 1.19 49.72
N ASP A 592 -20.58 2.36 49.08
CA ASP A 592 -21.57 3.39 49.33
C ASP A 592 -22.97 2.93 48.88
N ARG A 593 -23.08 2.32 47.70
CA ARG A 593 -24.38 1.76 47.23
C ARG A 593 -24.88 0.62 48.13
N ILE A 594 -24.00 -0.30 48.54
CA ILE A 594 -24.38 -1.40 49.45
C ILE A 594 -24.81 -0.86 50.82
N LYS A 595 -24.14 0.18 51.32
CA LYS A 595 -24.53 0.86 52.57
C LYS A 595 -25.92 1.49 52.45
N ALA A 596 -26.19 2.22 51.36
CA ALA A 596 -27.50 2.82 51.09
C ALA A 596 -28.62 1.76 51.04
N ILE A 597 -28.39 0.63 50.36
CA ILE A 597 -29.34 -0.51 50.30
C ILE A 597 -29.63 -1.09 51.69
N LYS A 598 -28.62 -1.20 52.56
CA LYS A 598 -28.77 -1.73 53.94
C LYS A 598 -29.52 -0.76 54.85
N GLU A 599 -29.31 0.54 54.66
CA GLU A 599 -29.96 1.60 55.43
C GLU A 599 -31.39 1.87 54.97
N GLY A 600 -31.86 1.18 53.91
CA GLY A 600 -33.19 1.39 53.33
C GLY A 600 -33.34 2.73 52.61
N ILE A 601 -32.23 3.44 52.41
CA ILE A 601 -32.15 4.69 51.66
C ILE A 601 -32.00 4.27 50.20
N ASP A 602 -33.11 4.00 49.51
CA ASP A 602 -33.04 4.00 48.06
C ASP A 602 -32.85 5.46 47.65
N THR A 603 -31.61 5.82 47.36
CA THR A 603 -31.31 7.08 46.70
C THR A 603 -31.91 7.01 45.30
N GLU A 604 -33.22 7.30 45.21
CA GLU A 604 -33.87 7.72 43.98
C GLU A 604 -33.21 9.05 43.58
N GLY A 605 -32.05 8.91 42.92
CA GLY A 605 -31.35 10.02 42.30
C GLY A 605 -32.23 10.66 41.24
N ILE A 606 -32.02 11.96 41.04
CA ILE A 606 -32.67 12.77 40.01
C ILE A 606 -32.61 12.03 38.66
N GLU A 607 -33.76 11.61 38.16
CA GLU A 607 -33.90 11.00 36.84
C GLU A 607 -34.22 12.08 35.81
N ILE A 608 -33.34 12.25 34.82
CA ILE A 608 -33.56 13.21 33.73
C ILE A 608 -34.28 12.49 32.59
N ILE A 609 -35.61 12.61 32.57
CA ILE A 609 -36.44 12.07 31.49
C ILE A 609 -36.45 13.10 30.35
N GLN A 610 -35.88 12.75 29.19
CA GLN A 610 -35.79 13.67 28.03
C GLN A 610 -36.89 13.43 26.99
N ASN A 611 -37.49 12.24 26.97
CA ASN A 611 -38.48 11.87 25.96
C ASN A 611 -39.90 12.35 26.35
N PRO A 612 -40.54 13.25 25.58
CA PRO A 612 -41.86 13.80 25.91
C PRO A 612 -42.96 12.74 26.08
N ALA A 613 -42.92 11.65 25.31
CA ALA A 613 -43.91 10.58 25.40
C ALA A 613 -43.74 9.76 26.69
N GLU A 614 -42.49 9.58 27.11
CA GLU A 614 -42.14 8.87 28.34
C GLU A 614 -42.48 9.73 29.57
N ILE A 615 -42.23 11.04 29.51
CA ILE A 615 -42.69 12.02 30.53
C ILE A 615 -44.21 11.95 30.69
N GLN A 616 -44.96 12.01 29.58
CA GLN A 616 -46.42 11.92 29.64
C GLN A 616 -46.85 10.60 30.28
N LYS A 617 -46.35 9.46 29.80
CA LYS A 617 -46.70 8.15 30.37
C LYS A 617 -46.40 8.10 31.88
N HIS A 618 -45.25 8.59 32.30
CA HIS A 618 -44.85 8.58 33.71
C HIS A 618 -45.77 9.46 34.58
N ILE A 619 -46.16 10.65 34.07
CA ILE A 619 -47.16 11.50 34.74
C ILE A 619 -48.50 10.78 34.86
N PHE A 620 -48.99 10.14 33.80
CA PHE A 620 -50.26 9.39 33.81
C PHE A 620 -50.23 8.23 34.82
N ASP A 621 -49.12 7.47 34.86
CA ASP A 621 -48.95 6.35 35.78
C ASP A 621 -48.92 6.84 37.24
N LEU A 622 -48.22 7.94 37.52
CA LEU A 622 -48.18 8.57 38.84
C LEU A 622 -49.57 9.04 39.30
N VAL A 623 -50.30 9.74 38.43
CA VAL A 623 -51.66 10.24 38.73
C VAL A 623 -52.62 9.09 39.02
N LYS A 624 -52.56 7.98 38.25
CA LYS A 624 -53.40 6.80 38.50
C LYS A 624 -53.06 6.07 39.79
N SER A 625 -51.80 6.12 40.22
CA SER A 625 -51.34 5.43 41.44
C SER A 625 -51.62 6.20 42.73
N ALA A 626 -52.00 7.48 42.63
CA ALA A 626 -52.24 8.33 43.80
C ALA A 626 -53.58 7.98 44.48
N ASN A 627 -53.52 7.72 45.79
CA ASN A 627 -54.70 7.36 46.60
C ASN A 627 -55.15 8.46 47.58
N GLU A 628 -54.26 9.41 47.93
CA GLU A 628 -54.51 10.41 48.98
C GLU A 628 -54.37 11.84 48.47
N GLU A 629 -53.17 12.24 48.03
CA GLU A 629 -52.91 13.60 47.54
C GLU A 629 -52.02 13.59 46.28
N ILE A 630 -52.29 14.51 45.35
CA ILE A 630 -51.38 14.89 44.27
C ILE A 630 -50.97 16.35 44.49
N LEU A 631 -49.69 16.56 44.81
CA LEU A 631 -49.10 17.89 44.95
C LEU A 631 -48.25 18.22 43.73
N VAL A 632 -48.60 19.29 43.02
CA VAL A 632 -47.84 19.78 41.86
C VAL A 632 -47.29 21.17 42.14
N ILE A 633 -45.96 21.30 42.08
CA ILE A 633 -45.25 22.56 42.32
C ILE A 633 -44.70 23.11 41.00
N PHE A 634 -45.13 24.31 40.63
CA PHE A 634 -44.63 25.03 39.48
C PHE A 634 -43.55 26.04 39.87
N SER A 635 -42.45 26.03 39.12
CA SER A 635 -41.31 26.92 39.33
C SER A 635 -41.65 28.41 39.13
N THR A 636 -42.70 28.73 38.36
CA THR A 636 -43.15 30.11 38.11
C THR A 636 -44.67 30.17 37.87
N ALA A 637 -45.28 31.32 38.12
CA ALA A 637 -46.68 31.60 37.77
C ALA A 637 -46.98 31.36 36.27
N ASN A 638 -46.05 31.72 35.37
CA ASN A 638 -46.23 31.50 33.94
C ASN A 638 -46.22 30.01 33.56
N ALA A 639 -45.49 29.16 34.31
CA ALA A 639 -45.51 27.72 34.09
C ALA A 639 -46.86 27.12 34.51
N PHE A 640 -47.43 27.58 35.63
CA PHE A 640 -48.77 27.23 36.07
C PHE A 640 -49.82 27.61 35.02
N HIS A 641 -49.88 28.89 34.61
CA HIS A 641 -50.88 29.36 33.63
C HIS A 641 -50.78 28.68 32.27
N ARG A 642 -49.58 28.27 31.84
CA ARG A 642 -49.43 27.46 30.61
C ARG A 642 -50.10 26.10 30.75
N GLN A 643 -49.91 25.42 31.87
CA GLN A 643 -50.54 24.11 32.09
C GLN A 643 -52.05 24.24 32.30
N GLU A 644 -52.50 25.30 32.96
CA GLU A 644 -53.91 25.66 33.09
C GLU A 644 -54.56 25.88 31.71
N TYR A 645 -53.97 26.70 30.84
CA TYR A 645 -54.46 26.94 29.49
C TYR A 645 -54.50 25.67 28.62
N LEU A 646 -53.54 24.77 28.82
CA LEU A 646 -53.47 23.47 28.12
C LEU A 646 -54.46 22.44 28.68
N GLY A 647 -55.27 22.79 29.68
CA GLY A 647 -56.29 21.91 30.25
C GLY A 647 -55.76 20.86 31.23
N ALA A 648 -54.50 20.96 31.68
CA ALA A 648 -53.89 19.99 32.58
C ALA A 648 -54.62 19.87 33.94
N MET A 649 -55.17 20.98 34.43
CA MET A 649 -55.99 21.02 35.66
C MET A 649 -57.24 20.16 35.51
N GLN A 650 -57.92 20.28 34.37
CA GLN A 650 -59.14 19.55 34.08
C GLN A 650 -58.85 18.06 33.86
N PHE A 651 -57.75 17.77 33.16
CA PHE A 651 -57.27 16.41 32.99
C PHE A 651 -56.98 15.72 34.34
N LEU A 652 -56.28 16.39 35.27
CA LEU A 652 -56.00 15.83 36.60
C LEU A 652 -57.28 15.58 37.39
N LYS A 653 -58.25 16.51 37.31
CA LYS A 653 -59.56 16.37 37.95
C LYS A 653 -60.41 15.23 37.40
N GLU A 654 -60.30 14.94 36.10
CA GLU A 654 -60.99 13.83 35.45
C GLU A 654 -60.26 12.50 35.67
N ALA A 655 -58.94 12.53 35.83
CA ALA A 655 -58.10 11.34 36.02
C ALA A 655 -58.08 10.83 37.46
N THR A 656 -58.37 11.68 38.46
CA THR A 656 -58.51 11.28 39.85
C THR A 656 -59.96 10.89 40.17
N THR A 657 -60.15 9.76 40.86
CA THR A 657 -61.44 9.47 41.50
C THR A 657 -61.64 10.48 42.64
N GLY A 658 -62.86 10.98 42.86
CA GLY A 658 -63.16 12.13 43.74
C GLY A 658 -62.77 12.04 45.23
N SER A 659 -61.91 11.10 45.61
CA SER A 659 -61.28 10.91 46.92
C SER A 659 -59.81 11.37 47.00
N VAL A 660 -59.19 11.82 45.91
CA VAL A 660 -57.78 12.25 45.89
C VAL A 660 -57.70 13.78 45.86
N GLU A 661 -57.10 14.39 46.88
CA GLU A 661 -56.92 15.85 46.97
C GLU A 661 -55.85 16.29 45.97
N THR A 662 -56.12 17.30 45.15
CA THR A 662 -55.12 17.82 44.18
C THR A 662 -54.76 19.26 44.52
N THR A 663 -53.51 19.46 44.90
CA THR A 663 -52.97 20.76 45.32
C THR A 663 -51.98 21.28 44.29
N PHE A 664 -52.21 22.51 43.81
CA PHE A 664 -51.28 23.21 42.93
C PHE A 664 -50.63 24.37 43.65
N ILE A 665 -49.30 24.39 43.63
CA ILE A 665 -48.50 25.44 44.24
C ILE A 665 -47.67 26.12 43.16
N HIS A 666 -47.68 27.46 43.14
CA HIS A 666 -46.71 28.21 42.34
C HIS A 666 -46.20 29.43 43.10
N ILE A 667 -45.00 29.88 42.71
CA ILE A 667 -44.36 31.05 43.28
C ILE A 667 -44.76 32.28 42.45
N ASN A 668 -45.36 33.30 43.09
CA ASN A 668 -45.68 34.58 42.45
C ASN A 668 -44.56 35.61 42.71
N PRO A 669 -43.82 36.05 41.68
CA PRO A 669 -42.70 36.99 41.84
C PRO A 669 -43.10 38.47 41.80
N SER A 670 -44.38 38.83 41.70
CA SER A 670 -44.80 40.24 41.55
C SER A 670 -44.55 41.08 42.81
N LYS A 671 -44.11 42.34 42.63
CA LYS A 671 -43.63 43.25 43.71
C LYS A 671 -44.69 43.64 44.75
N LEU A 672 -45.98 43.36 44.54
CA LEU A 672 -47.06 43.78 45.43
C LEU A 672 -47.51 42.70 46.43
N CYS A 673 -47.19 41.43 46.22
CA CYS A 673 -47.43 40.34 47.19
C CYS A 673 -46.44 39.18 46.89
N ARG A 674 -45.31 39.10 47.62
CA ARG A 674 -44.50 37.87 47.61
C ARG A 674 -45.20 36.84 48.50
N GLY A 675 -45.78 35.82 47.90
CA GLY A 675 -46.46 34.74 48.59
C GLY A 675 -46.50 33.46 47.77
N ILE A 676 -46.63 32.33 48.45
CA ILE A 676 -46.98 31.04 47.86
C ILE A 676 -48.49 31.10 47.58
N ILE A 677 -48.88 30.86 46.33
CA ILE A 677 -50.30 30.76 45.97
C ILE A 677 -50.63 29.28 45.86
N GLN A 678 -51.57 28.85 46.70
CA GLN A 678 -52.06 27.48 46.77
C GLN A 678 -53.49 27.42 46.23
N TYR A 679 -53.74 26.51 45.30
CA TYR A 679 -55.09 26.15 44.86
C TYR A 679 -55.32 24.68 45.21
N THR A 680 -56.36 24.42 45.98
CA THR A 680 -56.82 23.06 46.32
C THR A 680 -58.16 22.84 45.64
N TYR A 681 -58.28 21.72 44.92
CA TYR A 681 -59.48 21.39 44.13
C TYR A 681 -60.11 20.06 44.54
#